data_AF-A0A7X4GMP2-F1
#
_entry.id   AF-A0A7X4GMP2-F1
#
_cell.length_a   1.000
_cell.length_b   1.000
_cell.length_c   1.000
_cell.angle_alpha   90.00
_cell.angle_beta   90.00
_cell.angle_gamma   90.00
#
_symmetry.space_group_name_H-M   'P 1'
#
loop_
_entity.id
_entity.type
_entity.pdbx_description
1 polymer ?
#
loop_
_entity_poly.entity_id
_entity_poly.type
_entity_poly.pdbx_seq_one_letter_code
_entity_poly.pdbx_strand_id
1 'polypeptide(L)'
;MKILCVGGGPAGLYFALLMKKQNPAHQIVVVERNRPYDTFGWGVVFSDQTLGNLTEADAPTAQAIEASFNHWDDIDVFFKGQKVTSGGHGFCGIGRKHLLNILQHRCEELGVELVFETELTDYAQYGADLVIASDGLNSRIRARYADSYQPMIEPRRCRFVWLGTRKKFDAFTFAFKQTEHGWFQAHIYQYDADTSTFIVETPESVWRAAGLETMTQEESIAFCERLFAEQLDGHKLMSNASHLRGSAMWITFPRIVCGKWVHWDGNVPVVLMGDAAHSAHYSIGSGTKLALEDAIELARCFGAHADARSALAAYEELRAVEVLKLQSAARNSMEWFENVERYTSMEAPQFAYSMLTRSQRLSHENLRLRDAAYVASYERWFAQRAGAAATTVPPMFTPYTVRGLTLKNRIAVSPMAQYSAVDGVAGDYHLAHLGARALGGAALVFAEMTCVSADARITPYCPGMYKPEHTQAWKRIVDFVHQHSDAAIALQLGHAGAKGSTRAMWDGIDQPLEKDNWPLLSASPQQYLQGVSQTAREITAADMDRIQKDFVRATLAAEEAGFDWLELHCAHGYLLSSFISPLTNQRSDEYGGSLENRCRYPLRIFKAMRAAWPSHKPMSVRISAHDWVEGGITPDDAVHIARLFKAAGADMIDCSSGQVSKLEKPVYGRMFQAPFADRIRNEAGIGAIAVGSIFEADHVNSIIAAGRADLCAVGRPHLANPAWTLAEAARIGYTAAAWPKQYLPGKQQMERNLARGNYGR
;
A
#
# COMPACT_ATOMS: atom_id res chain seq x y z
N MET A 1 -23.98 6.17 -37.49
CA MET A 1 -24.01 6.83 -36.17
C MET A 1 -23.42 8.22 -36.28
N LYS A 2 -24.05 9.20 -35.64
CA LYS A 2 -23.51 10.54 -35.38
C LYS A 2 -22.87 10.55 -33.99
N ILE A 3 -21.57 10.80 -33.91
CA ILE A 3 -20.80 10.77 -32.66
C ILE A 3 -20.24 12.16 -32.40
N LEU A 4 -20.46 12.69 -31.20
CA LEU A 4 -19.85 13.92 -30.74
C LEU A 4 -18.81 13.60 -29.66
N CYS A 5 -17.54 13.96 -29.88
CA CYS A 5 -16.51 13.92 -28.86
C CYS A 5 -16.25 15.33 -28.33
N VAL A 6 -16.43 15.53 -27.03
CA VAL A 6 -16.21 16.81 -26.34
C VAL A 6 -14.82 16.76 -25.70
N GLY A 7 -13.91 17.59 -26.18
CA GLY A 7 -12.49 17.61 -25.80
C GLY A 7 -11.58 16.95 -26.85
N GLY A 8 -10.60 17.71 -27.34
CA GLY A 8 -9.54 17.32 -28.28
C GLY A 8 -8.28 16.78 -27.59
N GLY A 9 -8.43 16.13 -26.44
CA GLY A 9 -7.35 15.41 -25.76
C GLY A 9 -7.13 13.99 -26.33
N PRO A 10 -6.18 13.22 -25.78
CA PRO A 10 -5.86 11.87 -26.27
C PRO A 10 -7.07 10.93 -26.28
N ALA A 11 -7.93 10.99 -25.26
CA ALA A 11 -9.17 10.20 -25.19
C ALA A 11 -10.09 10.49 -26.39
N GLY A 12 -10.58 11.74 -26.52
CA GLY A 12 -11.55 12.10 -27.55
C GLY A 12 -11.06 11.89 -28.97
N LEU A 13 -9.82 12.32 -29.27
CA LEU A 13 -9.22 12.13 -30.58
C LEU A 13 -9.03 10.64 -30.92
N TYR A 14 -8.50 9.85 -29.99
CA TYR A 14 -8.23 8.44 -30.26
C TYR A 14 -9.50 7.60 -30.39
N PHE A 15 -10.54 7.91 -29.61
CA PHE A 15 -11.83 7.25 -29.82
C PHE A 15 -12.46 7.62 -31.16
N ALA A 16 -12.45 8.93 -31.50
CA ALA A 16 -12.99 9.42 -32.76
C ALA A 16 -12.32 8.74 -33.97
N LEU A 17 -10.99 8.65 -33.97
CA LEU A 17 -10.26 8.00 -35.07
C LEU A 17 -10.55 6.50 -35.15
N LEU A 18 -10.60 5.79 -34.02
CA LEU A 18 -10.88 4.35 -34.01
C LEU A 18 -12.30 4.05 -34.50
N MET A 19 -13.30 4.82 -34.05
CA MET A 19 -14.68 4.65 -34.51
C MET A 19 -14.88 5.00 -35.98
N LYS A 20 -14.15 5.99 -36.50
CA LYS A 20 -14.17 6.35 -37.92
C LYS A 20 -13.51 5.26 -38.78
N LYS A 21 -12.39 4.71 -38.30
CA LYS A 21 -11.68 3.59 -38.95
C LYS A 21 -12.54 2.32 -39.01
N GLN A 22 -13.24 2.00 -37.92
CA GLN A 22 -14.12 0.82 -37.87
C GLN A 22 -15.29 0.93 -38.85
N ASN A 23 -15.87 2.13 -39.00
CA ASN A 23 -16.94 2.38 -39.96
C ASN A 23 -16.85 3.79 -40.55
N PRO A 24 -16.38 3.94 -41.80
CA PRO A 24 -16.25 5.24 -42.46
C PRO A 24 -17.57 6.02 -42.60
N ALA A 25 -18.73 5.33 -42.54
CA ALA A 25 -20.05 5.96 -42.60
C ALA A 25 -20.45 6.71 -41.31
N HIS A 26 -19.69 6.57 -40.21
CA HIS A 26 -19.89 7.37 -39.01
C HIS A 26 -19.63 8.85 -39.28
N GLN A 27 -20.54 9.72 -38.82
CA GLN A 27 -20.33 11.17 -38.81
C GLN A 27 -19.78 11.52 -37.44
N ILE A 28 -18.51 11.93 -37.34
CA ILE A 28 -17.84 12.14 -36.06
C ILE A 28 -17.30 13.56 -36.01
N VAL A 29 -17.68 14.30 -34.97
CA VAL A 29 -17.21 15.66 -34.70
C VAL A 29 -16.49 15.67 -33.36
N VAL A 30 -15.29 16.24 -33.32
CA VAL A 30 -14.54 16.53 -32.09
C VAL A 30 -14.59 18.03 -31.85
N VAL A 31 -15.10 18.47 -30.70
CA VAL A 31 -15.19 19.88 -30.32
C VAL A 31 -14.18 20.18 -29.21
N GLU A 32 -13.29 21.13 -29.43
CA GLU A 32 -12.26 21.56 -28.48
C GLU A 32 -12.34 23.08 -28.23
N ARG A 33 -12.28 23.47 -26.96
CA ARG A 33 -12.36 24.88 -26.54
C ARG A 33 -11.07 25.64 -26.80
N ASN A 34 -9.94 24.96 -26.78
CA ASN A 34 -8.63 25.54 -26.97
C ASN A 34 -8.30 25.65 -28.47
N ARG A 35 -7.24 26.39 -28.80
CA ARG A 35 -6.72 26.44 -30.16
C ARG A 35 -6.20 25.07 -30.59
N PRO A 36 -6.17 24.81 -31.90
CA PRO A 36 -5.37 23.71 -32.40
C PRO A 36 -3.96 23.82 -31.81
N TYR A 37 -3.45 22.70 -31.29
CA TYR A 37 -2.08 22.58 -30.80
C TYR A 37 -1.74 23.33 -29.49
N ASP A 38 -2.72 23.90 -28.78
CA ASP A 38 -2.55 24.38 -27.41
C ASP A 38 -2.55 23.20 -26.42
N THR A 39 -1.52 23.10 -25.58
CA THR A 39 -1.41 22.03 -24.57
C THR A 39 -0.95 22.53 -23.21
N PHE A 40 -1.54 21.99 -22.15
CA PHE A 40 -1.01 22.11 -20.79
C PHE A 40 -0.04 20.95 -20.49
N GLY A 41 1.14 21.26 -19.94
CA GLY A 41 2.22 20.31 -19.70
C GLY A 41 3.16 20.14 -20.89
N TRP A 42 4.24 19.35 -20.71
CA TRP A 42 5.34 19.27 -21.67
C TRP A 42 5.45 17.86 -22.28
N GLY A 43 6.05 16.89 -21.58
CA GLY A 43 6.19 15.50 -22.05
C GLY A 43 5.14 14.53 -21.52
N VAL A 44 4.97 13.40 -22.20
CA VAL A 44 4.26 12.23 -21.66
C VAL A 44 5.11 10.98 -21.87
N VAL A 45 4.95 9.99 -20.98
CA VAL A 45 5.73 8.75 -20.99
C VAL A 45 4.81 7.57 -21.28
N PHE A 46 5.26 6.64 -22.12
CA PHE A 46 4.56 5.39 -22.40
C PHE A 46 5.35 4.18 -21.90
N SER A 47 4.63 3.08 -21.66
CA SER A 47 5.20 1.76 -21.40
C SER A 47 5.05 0.88 -22.64
N ASP A 48 5.97 -0.06 -22.86
CA ASP A 48 5.94 -1.00 -24.00
C ASP A 48 4.58 -1.69 -24.19
N GLN A 49 3.93 -2.10 -23.09
CA GLN A 49 2.60 -2.72 -23.16
C GLN A 49 1.54 -1.83 -23.80
N THR A 50 1.58 -0.52 -23.52
CA THR A 50 0.63 0.44 -24.10
C THR A 50 0.90 0.62 -25.59
N LEU A 51 2.15 0.54 -26.03
CA LEU A 51 2.50 0.57 -27.45
C LEU A 51 1.96 -0.65 -28.19
N GLY A 52 2.06 -1.85 -27.60
CA GLY A 52 1.44 -3.05 -28.16
C GLY A 52 -0.05 -2.87 -28.43
N ASN A 53 -0.79 -2.34 -27.46
CA ASN A 53 -2.24 -2.06 -27.60
C ASN A 53 -2.53 -1.02 -28.69
N LEU A 54 -1.71 0.03 -28.79
CA LEU A 54 -1.85 1.05 -29.83
C LEU A 54 -1.58 0.48 -31.23
N THR A 55 -0.58 -0.38 -31.36
CA THR A 55 -0.23 -1.05 -32.63
C THR A 55 -1.35 -1.96 -33.11
N GLU A 56 -1.96 -2.73 -32.20
CA GLU A 56 -3.14 -3.54 -32.52
C GLU A 56 -4.35 -2.70 -32.94
N ALA A 57 -4.59 -1.57 -32.26
CA ALA A 57 -5.75 -0.72 -32.53
C ALA A 57 -5.59 0.13 -33.81
N ASP A 58 -4.44 0.80 -33.98
CA ASP A 58 -4.08 1.54 -35.19
C ASP A 58 -2.56 1.63 -35.40
N ALA A 59 -2.01 0.68 -36.17
CA ALA A 59 -0.60 0.61 -36.51
C ALA A 59 0.00 1.91 -37.11
N PRO A 60 -0.66 2.65 -38.02
CA PRO A 60 -0.11 3.93 -38.53
C PRO A 60 0.09 4.97 -37.43
N THR A 61 -0.89 5.16 -36.54
CA THR A 61 -0.74 6.06 -35.39
C THR A 61 0.39 5.59 -34.47
N ALA A 62 0.44 4.29 -34.16
CA ALA A 62 1.46 3.74 -33.29
C ALA A 62 2.88 3.94 -33.85
N GLN A 63 3.08 3.70 -35.16
CA GLN A 63 4.36 3.93 -35.84
C GLN A 63 4.78 5.41 -35.80
N ALA A 64 3.86 6.35 -36.01
CA ALA A 64 4.16 7.78 -35.94
C ALA A 64 4.53 8.22 -34.51
N ILE A 65 3.87 7.65 -33.50
CA ILE A 65 4.18 7.87 -32.09
C ILE A 65 5.57 7.28 -31.77
N GLU A 66 5.84 6.04 -32.15
CA GLU A 66 7.11 5.33 -31.92
C GLU A 66 8.31 6.03 -32.57
N ALA A 67 8.16 6.49 -33.81
CA ALA A 67 9.19 7.24 -34.53
C ALA A 67 9.56 8.58 -33.85
N SER A 68 8.71 9.06 -32.94
CA SER A 68 8.88 10.33 -32.25
C SER A 68 9.41 10.19 -30.83
N PHE A 69 9.71 8.96 -30.38
CA PHE A 69 10.13 8.71 -29.01
C PHE A 69 11.60 9.00 -28.73
N ASN A 70 11.80 9.62 -27.57
CA ASN A 70 13.09 9.59 -26.89
C ASN A 70 13.06 8.45 -25.89
N HIS A 71 14.05 7.56 -25.97
CA HIS A 71 14.13 6.39 -25.11
C HIS A 71 15.20 6.59 -24.05
N TRP A 72 14.88 6.20 -22.82
CA TRP A 72 15.83 6.11 -21.74
C TRP A 72 15.46 4.92 -20.87
N ASP A 73 16.46 4.35 -20.19
CA ASP A 73 16.27 3.13 -19.40
C ASP A 73 16.43 3.36 -17.89
N ASP A 74 17.26 4.33 -17.54
CA ASP A 74 17.67 4.58 -16.16
C ASP A 74 16.68 5.46 -15.39
N ILE A 75 16.61 5.21 -14.09
CA ILE A 75 16.04 6.10 -13.08
C ILE A 75 17.18 6.57 -12.17
N ASP A 76 17.36 7.88 -12.08
CA ASP A 76 18.27 8.52 -11.14
C ASP A 76 17.49 9.08 -9.94
N VAL A 77 17.95 8.76 -8.72
CA VAL A 77 17.38 9.27 -7.47
C VAL A 77 18.44 10.09 -6.74
N PHE A 78 18.23 11.39 -6.65
CA PHE A 78 19.09 12.30 -5.88
C PHE A 78 18.48 12.56 -4.50
N PHE A 79 19.16 12.08 -3.46
CA PHE A 79 18.73 12.22 -2.08
C PHE A 79 19.93 12.40 -1.16
N LYS A 80 19.90 13.43 -0.29
CA LYS A 80 20.99 13.77 0.65
C LYS A 80 22.38 13.85 0.00
N GLY A 81 22.45 14.48 -1.18
CA GLY A 81 23.70 14.67 -1.92
C GLY A 81 24.26 13.42 -2.59
N GLN A 82 23.55 12.29 -2.54
CA GLN A 82 23.94 11.06 -3.24
C GLN A 82 22.99 10.80 -4.41
N LYS A 83 23.54 10.21 -5.48
CA LYS A 83 22.80 9.71 -6.64
C LYS A 83 22.75 8.19 -6.59
N VAL A 84 21.55 7.63 -6.67
CA VAL A 84 21.33 6.19 -6.82
C VAL A 84 20.66 5.94 -8.17
N THR A 85 21.28 5.12 -8.99
CA THR A 85 20.79 4.78 -10.34
C THR A 85 20.26 3.34 -10.36
N SER A 86 19.13 3.14 -11.01
CA SER A 86 18.59 1.81 -11.34
C SER A 86 18.17 1.81 -12.80
N GLY A 87 18.63 0.83 -13.58
CA GLY A 87 18.32 0.65 -15.00
C GLY A 87 17.21 -0.38 -15.25
N GLY A 88 17.05 -0.77 -16.52
CA GLY A 88 16.11 -1.79 -16.98
C GLY A 88 14.63 -1.41 -16.85
N HIS A 89 14.31 -0.12 -16.68
CA HIS A 89 12.93 0.30 -16.51
C HIS A 89 12.21 0.47 -17.85
N GLY A 90 12.92 0.84 -18.91
CA GLY A 90 12.39 1.06 -20.25
C GLY A 90 11.33 2.15 -20.28
N PHE A 91 11.71 3.37 -20.63
CA PHE A 91 10.79 4.49 -20.83
C PHE A 91 10.93 5.09 -22.21
N CYS A 92 9.80 5.53 -22.75
CA CYS A 92 9.75 6.33 -23.96
C CYS A 92 8.93 7.59 -23.73
N GLY A 93 9.49 8.74 -24.09
CA GLY A 93 8.88 10.06 -23.96
C GLY A 93 8.54 10.67 -25.31
N ILE A 94 7.40 11.35 -25.38
CA ILE A 94 7.00 12.20 -26.50
C ILE A 94 6.47 13.53 -25.97
N GLY A 95 6.75 14.62 -26.67
CA GLY A 95 6.11 15.90 -26.39
C GLY A 95 4.59 15.79 -26.52
N ARG A 96 3.85 16.24 -25.50
CA ARG A 96 2.37 16.18 -25.46
C ARG A 96 1.74 16.86 -26.67
N LYS A 97 2.29 18.01 -27.07
CA LYS A 97 1.88 18.73 -28.27
C LYS A 97 2.04 17.86 -29.52
N HIS A 98 3.20 17.23 -29.68
CA HIS A 98 3.48 16.38 -30.83
C HIS A 98 2.58 15.13 -30.88
N LEU A 99 2.31 14.51 -29.72
CA LEU A 99 1.32 13.43 -29.64
C LEU A 99 -0.06 13.86 -30.14
N LEU A 100 -0.57 15.02 -29.69
CA LEU A 100 -1.85 15.52 -30.15
C LEU A 100 -1.84 15.83 -31.65
N ASN A 101 -0.75 16.35 -32.18
CA ASN A 101 -0.61 16.59 -33.62
C ASN A 101 -0.76 15.29 -34.43
N ILE A 102 -0.11 14.21 -33.99
CA ILE A 102 -0.23 12.89 -34.64
C ILE A 102 -1.69 12.42 -34.63
N LEU A 103 -2.36 12.53 -33.48
CA LEU A 103 -3.76 12.11 -33.35
C LEU A 103 -4.71 12.98 -34.19
N GLN A 104 -4.52 14.30 -34.20
CA GLN A 104 -5.31 15.23 -35.00
C GLN A 104 -5.13 14.98 -36.49
N HIS A 105 -3.88 14.81 -36.94
CA HIS A 105 -3.59 14.50 -38.34
C HIS A 105 -4.26 13.19 -38.77
N ARG A 106 -4.18 12.15 -37.92
CA ARG A 106 -4.84 10.87 -38.18
C ARG A 106 -6.37 11.00 -38.23
N CYS A 107 -6.96 11.81 -37.37
CA CYS A 107 -8.39 12.13 -37.41
C CYS A 107 -8.79 12.77 -38.75
N GLU A 108 -8.03 13.76 -39.21
CA GLU A 108 -8.25 14.45 -40.50
C GLU A 108 -8.13 13.48 -41.69
N GLU A 109 -7.10 12.62 -41.71
CA GLU A 109 -6.90 11.59 -42.73
C GLU A 109 -8.11 10.65 -42.88
N LEU A 110 -8.74 10.31 -41.75
CA LEU A 110 -9.91 9.42 -41.71
C LEU A 110 -11.23 10.17 -41.93
N GLY A 111 -11.20 11.50 -42.03
CA GLY A 111 -12.38 12.35 -42.24
C GLY A 111 -13.22 12.58 -40.99
N VAL A 112 -12.60 12.65 -39.81
CA VAL A 112 -13.21 13.18 -38.59
C VAL A 112 -13.23 14.70 -38.66
N GLU A 113 -14.34 15.33 -38.30
CA GLU A 113 -14.44 16.79 -38.26
C GLU A 113 -13.87 17.31 -36.93
N LEU A 114 -12.84 18.17 -37.00
CA LEU A 114 -12.23 18.80 -35.82
C LEU A 114 -12.64 20.28 -35.74
N VAL A 115 -13.30 20.67 -34.64
CA VAL A 115 -13.79 22.03 -34.40
C VAL A 115 -13.11 22.59 -33.16
N PHE A 116 -12.15 23.51 -33.36
CA PHE A 116 -11.38 24.16 -32.29
C PHE A 116 -11.93 25.53 -31.91
N GLU A 117 -11.37 26.13 -30.85
CA GLU A 117 -11.77 27.44 -30.30
C GLU A 117 -13.28 27.56 -30.03
N THR A 118 -13.93 26.43 -29.73
CA THR A 118 -15.38 26.34 -29.59
C THR A 118 -15.71 25.78 -28.22
N GLU A 119 -16.23 26.63 -27.34
CA GLU A 119 -16.72 26.19 -26.04
C GLU A 119 -18.14 25.64 -26.17
N LEU A 120 -18.29 24.34 -25.88
CA LEU A 120 -19.58 23.66 -25.95
C LEU A 120 -20.45 24.03 -24.75
N THR A 121 -21.60 24.65 -25.03
CA THR A 121 -22.63 24.99 -24.03
C THR A 121 -23.74 23.95 -23.96
N ASP A 122 -24.16 23.42 -25.11
CA ASP A 122 -25.14 22.36 -25.24
C ASP A 122 -24.77 21.40 -26.37
N TYR A 123 -24.69 20.11 -26.08
CA TYR A 123 -24.40 19.09 -27.10
C TYR A 123 -25.62 18.72 -27.95
N ALA A 124 -26.84 19.05 -27.51
CA ALA A 124 -28.07 18.69 -28.23
C ALA A 124 -28.10 19.28 -29.65
N GLN A 125 -27.44 20.43 -29.88
CA GLN A 125 -27.34 21.08 -31.18
C GLN A 125 -26.67 20.22 -32.28
N TYR A 126 -25.87 19.22 -31.88
CA TYR A 126 -25.19 18.33 -32.83
C TYR A 126 -26.06 17.12 -33.24
N GLY A 127 -27.20 16.89 -32.60
CA GLY A 127 -28.09 15.76 -32.89
C GLY A 127 -27.37 14.41 -32.90
N ALA A 128 -26.46 14.21 -31.93
CA ALA A 128 -25.62 13.03 -31.84
C ALA A 128 -26.40 11.81 -31.32
N ASP A 129 -26.05 10.64 -31.84
CA ASP A 129 -26.53 9.34 -31.35
C ASP A 129 -25.68 8.85 -30.16
N LEU A 130 -24.48 9.40 -29.98
CA LEU A 130 -23.52 9.10 -28.91
C LEU A 130 -22.68 10.33 -28.60
N VAL A 131 -22.56 10.68 -27.31
CA VAL A 131 -21.70 11.76 -26.84
C VAL A 131 -20.58 11.18 -25.97
N ILE A 132 -19.33 11.52 -26.30
CA ILE A 132 -18.16 11.18 -25.50
C ILE A 132 -17.65 12.44 -24.81
N ALA A 133 -17.79 12.49 -23.50
CA ALA A 133 -17.32 13.59 -22.66
C ALA A 133 -15.89 13.30 -22.18
N SER A 134 -14.93 13.85 -22.91
CA SER A 134 -13.48 13.78 -22.66
C SER A 134 -12.88 15.17 -22.36
N ASP A 135 -13.68 16.07 -21.79
CA ASP A 135 -13.36 17.49 -21.55
C ASP A 135 -12.47 17.75 -20.32
N GLY A 136 -11.87 16.69 -19.77
CA GLY A 136 -10.75 16.74 -18.83
C GLY A 136 -11.12 16.87 -17.35
N LEU A 137 -10.11 17.22 -16.54
CA LEU A 137 -10.21 17.26 -15.07
C LEU A 137 -11.36 18.16 -14.57
N ASN A 138 -11.63 19.27 -15.26
CA ASN A 138 -12.70 20.23 -14.94
C ASN A 138 -13.96 20.03 -15.81
N SER A 139 -14.30 18.76 -16.09
CA SER A 139 -15.43 18.41 -16.95
C SER A 139 -16.75 19.08 -16.53
N ARG A 140 -17.33 19.89 -17.42
CA ARG A 140 -18.62 20.55 -17.19
C ARG A 140 -19.76 19.54 -17.33
N ILE A 141 -19.61 18.54 -18.21
CA ILE A 141 -20.60 17.49 -18.42
C ILE A 141 -20.71 16.59 -17.19
N ARG A 142 -19.56 16.19 -16.60
CA ARG A 142 -19.57 15.44 -15.33
C ARG A 142 -20.28 16.21 -14.22
N ALA A 143 -20.03 17.52 -14.12
CA ALA A 143 -20.68 18.37 -13.12
C ALA A 143 -22.20 18.49 -13.36
N ARG A 144 -22.62 18.64 -14.62
CA ARG A 144 -24.03 18.75 -15.01
C ARG A 144 -24.85 17.50 -14.65
N TYR A 145 -24.27 16.31 -14.82
CA TYR A 145 -24.95 15.02 -14.56
C TYR A 145 -24.36 14.27 -13.36
N ALA A 146 -23.93 15.01 -12.33
CA ALA A 146 -23.27 14.46 -11.15
C ALA A 146 -24.12 13.38 -10.44
N ASP A 147 -25.44 13.53 -10.40
CA ASP A 147 -26.35 12.54 -9.78
C ASP A 147 -26.27 11.16 -10.47
N SER A 148 -25.98 11.12 -11.78
CA SER A 148 -25.82 9.88 -12.54
C SER A 148 -24.42 9.31 -12.41
N TYR A 149 -23.39 10.14 -12.59
CA TYR A 149 -21.99 9.69 -12.59
C TYR A 149 -21.42 9.43 -11.19
N GLN A 150 -22.00 10.06 -10.17
CA GLN A 150 -21.58 9.96 -8.77
C GLN A 150 -20.07 10.26 -8.60
N PRO A 151 -19.61 11.47 -9.00
CA PRO A 151 -18.20 11.80 -8.96
C PRO A 151 -17.73 12.04 -7.52
N MET A 152 -16.67 11.34 -7.13
CA MET A 152 -15.88 11.63 -5.94
C MET A 152 -14.62 12.37 -6.38
N ILE A 153 -14.53 13.65 -6.00
CA ILE A 153 -13.39 14.53 -6.34
C ILE A 153 -12.70 14.93 -5.04
N GLU A 154 -11.44 14.57 -4.90
CA GLU A 154 -10.64 14.81 -3.71
C GLU A 154 -9.40 15.63 -4.07
N PRO A 155 -9.29 16.90 -3.63
CA PRO A 155 -8.06 17.66 -3.80
C PRO A 155 -6.93 17.04 -2.98
N ARG A 156 -5.77 16.88 -3.60
CA ARG A 156 -4.60 16.28 -2.98
C ARG A 156 -3.76 17.30 -2.20
N ARG A 157 -2.92 16.79 -1.30
CA ARG A 157 -2.24 17.58 -0.26
C ARG A 157 -1.03 18.36 -0.78
N CYS A 158 -0.50 17.96 -1.93
CA CYS A 158 0.63 18.61 -2.58
C CYS A 158 0.19 19.64 -3.62
N ARG A 159 0.97 20.71 -3.68
CA ARG A 159 0.99 21.67 -4.79
C ARG A 159 2.08 21.25 -5.75
N PHE A 160 1.80 21.30 -7.05
CA PHE A 160 2.81 21.06 -8.07
C PHE A 160 2.76 22.10 -9.18
N VAL A 161 3.90 22.32 -9.83
CA VAL A 161 4.06 23.13 -11.03
C VAL A 161 4.77 22.32 -12.11
N TRP A 162 4.30 22.44 -13.35
CA TRP A 162 4.87 21.73 -14.49
C TRP A 162 5.65 22.69 -15.39
N LEU A 163 6.98 22.60 -15.34
CA LEU A 163 7.91 23.44 -16.10
C LEU A 163 8.65 22.61 -17.16
N GLY A 164 9.36 23.31 -18.05
CA GLY A 164 10.28 22.73 -19.03
C GLY A 164 11.69 23.26 -18.85
N THR A 165 12.70 22.58 -19.40
CA THR A 165 14.08 23.08 -19.43
C THR A 165 14.80 22.59 -20.69
N ARG A 166 15.86 23.30 -21.11
CA ARG A 166 16.79 22.84 -22.16
C ARG A 166 17.90 21.94 -21.61
N LYS A 167 17.97 21.74 -20.29
CA LYS A 167 18.85 20.70 -19.73
C LYS A 167 18.33 19.34 -20.17
N LYS A 168 19.20 18.55 -20.82
CA LYS A 168 18.92 17.17 -21.20
C LYS A 168 19.26 16.23 -20.04
N PHE A 169 18.48 15.17 -19.90
CA PHE A 169 18.65 14.16 -18.86
C PHE A 169 18.58 12.79 -19.51
N ASP A 170 19.62 11.99 -19.32
CA ASP A 170 19.73 10.64 -19.90
C ASP A 170 18.93 9.58 -19.10
N ALA A 171 18.31 9.98 -17.98
CA ALA A 171 17.56 9.15 -17.07
C ALA A 171 16.31 9.87 -16.56
N PHE A 172 15.25 9.11 -16.22
CA PHE A 172 14.15 9.64 -15.43
C PHE A 172 14.68 10.03 -14.06
N THR A 173 14.71 11.31 -13.75
CA THR A 173 15.35 11.82 -12.55
C THR A 173 14.32 12.23 -11.51
N PHE A 174 14.46 11.70 -10.30
CA PHE A 174 13.80 12.18 -9.09
C PHE A 174 14.83 12.90 -8.23
N ALA A 175 14.59 14.17 -7.91
CA ALA A 175 15.48 14.94 -7.05
C ALA A 175 14.74 15.45 -5.82
N PHE A 176 15.29 15.22 -4.63
CA PHE A 176 14.70 15.61 -3.35
C PHE A 176 15.59 16.62 -2.65
N LYS A 177 15.04 17.79 -2.31
CA LYS A 177 15.75 18.90 -1.67
C LYS A 177 15.03 19.31 -0.39
N GLN A 178 15.79 19.36 0.70
CA GLN A 178 15.31 19.88 1.97
C GLN A 178 15.57 21.38 2.05
N THR A 179 14.58 22.12 2.52
CA THR A 179 14.64 23.54 2.86
C THR A 179 14.34 23.72 4.35
N GLU A 180 14.50 24.94 4.88
CA GLU A 180 14.06 25.29 6.22
C GLU A 180 12.54 25.12 6.44
N HIS A 181 11.75 25.08 5.36
CA HIS A 181 10.30 24.95 5.40
C HIS A 181 9.80 23.51 5.25
N GLY A 182 10.66 22.58 4.81
CA GLY A 182 10.29 21.21 4.49
C GLY A 182 10.90 20.71 3.18
N TRP A 183 10.32 19.64 2.63
CA TRP A 183 10.86 18.94 1.46
C TRP A 183 10.17 19.35 0.17
N PHE A 184 10.98 19.52 -0.87
CA PHE A 184 10.57 19.65 -2.25
C PHE A 184 11.11 18.47 -3.05
N GLN A 185 10.34 18.04 -4.04
CA GLN A 185 10.74 17.01 -4.97
C GLN A 185 10.57 17.50 -6.42
N ALA A 186 11.43 17.01 -7.30
CA ALA A 186 11.32 17.22 -8.73
C ALA A 186 11.23 15.88 -9.48
N HIS A 187 10.38 15.84 -10.51
CA HIS A 187 10.23 14.74 -11.46
C HIS A 187 10.65 15.26 -12.83
N ILE A 188 11.73 14.68 -13.38
CA ILE A 188 12.43 15.24 -14.52
C ILE A 188 12.66 14.14 -15.55
N TYR A 189 12.31 14.40 -16.80
CA TYR A 189 12.55 13.46 -17.89
C TYR A 189 12.56 14.18 -19.23
N GLN A 190 13.42 13.73 -20.13
CA GLN A 190 13.48 14.22 -21.50
C GLN A 190 12.22 13.80 -22.27
N TYR A 191 11.72 14.62 -23.19
CA TYR A 191 10.56 14.23 -24.00
C TYR A 191 10.70 14.59 -25.49
N ASP A 192 11.67 15.41 -25.85
CA ASP A 192 12.12 15.63 -27.22
C ASP A 192 13.65 15.73 -27.29
N ALA A 193 14.22 16.03 -28.46
CA ALA A 193 15.66 16.07 -28.67
C ALA A 193 16.39 17.19 -27.90
N ASP A 194 15.66 18.26 -27.53
CA ASP A 194 16.24 19.52 -27.06
C ASP A 194 15.75 19.94 -25.67
N THR A 195 14.71 19.30 -25.14
CA THR A 195 14.02 19.74 -23.93
C THR A 195 13.54 18.59 -23.03
N SER A 196 13.46 18.92 -21.74
CA SER A 196 13.02 18.03 -20.67
C SER A 196 11.87 18.64 -19.86
N THR A 197 10.99 17.78 -19.38
CA THR A 197 9.98 18.09 -18.37
C THR A 197 10.66 18.31 -17.03
N PHE A 198 10.19 19.28 -16.26
CA PHE A 198 10.63 19.55 -14.90
C PHE A 198 9.41 19.85 -14.02
N ILE A 199 8.86 18.83 -13.35
CA ILE A 199 7.72 18.99 -12.44
C ILE A 199 8.26 19.17 -11.03
N VAL A 200 7.90 20.25 -10.34
CA VAL A 200 8.23 20.45 -8.92
C VAL A 200 6.98 20.27 -8.09
N GLU A 201 7.09 19.52 -7.00
CA GLU A 201 6.00 19.22 -6.09
C GLU A 201 6.47 19.38 -4.63
N THR A 202 5.56 19.83 -3.76
CA THR A 202 5.76 19.91 -2.31
C THR A 202 4.41 19.93 -1.57
N PRO A 203 4.32 19.53 -0.28
CA PRO A 203 3.10 19.70 0.51
C PRO A 203 2.63 21.16 0.57
N GLU A 204 1.33 21.40 0.59
CA GLU A 204 0.78 22.76 0.62
C GLU A 204 1.27 23.58 1.83
N SER A 205 1.45 22.95 3.00
CA SER A 205 2.02 23.61 4.17
C SER A 205 3.43 24.15 3.94
N VAL A 206 4.28 23.36 3.26
CA VAL A 206 5.65 23.73 2.90
C VAL A 206 5.66 24.83 1.83
N TRP A 207 4.78 24.70 0.83
CA TRP A 207 4.60 25.70 -0.22
C TRP A 207 4.20 27.07 0.35
N ARG A 208 3.23 27.11 1.28
CA ARG A 208 2.83 28.34 1.98
C ARG A 208 3.96 28.89 2.84
N ALA A 209 4.64 28.04 3.61
CA ALA A 209 5.75 28.46 4.46
C ALA A 209 6.92 29.06 3.66
N ALA A 210 7.16 28.57 2.44
CA ALA A 210 8.14 29.13 1.51
C ALA A 210 7.70 30.44 0.82
N GLY A 211 6.49 30.94 1.08
CA GLY A 211 5.98 32.19 0.51
C GLY A 211 5.57 32.12 -0.96
N LEU A 212 5.51 30.92 -1.56
CA LEU A 212 5.21 30.73 -2.99
C LEU A 212 3.79 31.17 -3.38
N GLU A 213 2.87 31.27 -2.42
CA GLU A 213 1.50 31.74 -2.64
C GLU A 213 1.41 33.19 -3.09
N THR A 214 2.34 34.03 -2.63
CA THR A 214 2.39 35.46 -2.92
C THR A 214 3.41 35.83 -3.99
N MET A 215 4.23 34.88 -4.43
CA MET A 215 5.22 35.10 -5.48
C MET A 215 4.57 35.29 -6.85
N THR A 216 5.18 36.17 -7.65
CA THR A 216 4.95 36.23 -9.10
C THR A 216 5.39 34.93 -9.78
N GLN A 217 5.03 34.78 -11.05
CA GLN A 217 5.40 33.58 -11.80
C GLN A 217 6.93 33.46 -11.94
N GLU A 218 7.57 34.59 -12.24
CA GLU A 218 9.01 34.70 -12.42
C GLU A 218 9.78 34.43 -11.12
N GLU A 219 9.31 34.97 -9.98
CA GLU A 219 9.91 34.73 -8.67
C GLU A 219 9.83 33.26 -8.26
N SER A 220 8.69 32.61 -8.50
CA SER A 220 8.49 31.21 -8.20
C SER A 220 9.36 30.29 -9.06
N ILE A 221 9.50 30.60 -10.36
CA ILE A 221 10.43 29.89 -11.25
C ILE A 221 11.87 30.08 -10.77
N ALA A 222 12.27 31.31 -10.43
CA ALA A 222 13.61 31.59 -9.93
C ALA A 222 13.91 30.89 -8.59
N PHE A 223 12.90 30.71 -7.73
CA PHE A 223 13.02 29.89 -6.53
C PHE A 223 13.35 28.43 -6.87
N CYS A 224 12.60 27.82 -7.80
CA CYS A 224 12.88 26.45 -8.27
C CYS A 224 14.27 26.34 -8.92
N GLU A 225 14.69 27.33 -9.71
CA GLU A 225 16.03 27.35 -10.31
C GLU A 225 17.15 27.33 -9.27
N ARG A 226 17.01 28.11 -8.19
CA ARG A 226 17.98 28.12 -7.08
C ARG A 226 17.99 26.79 -6.32
N LEU A 227 16.79 26.26 -6.04
CA LEU A 227 16.62 25.03 -5.25
C LEU A 227 17.24 23.80 -5.95
N PHE A 228 17.10 23.72 -7.27
CA PHE A 228 17.59 22.61 -8.09
C PHE A 228 18.77 23.01 -9.00
N ALA A 229 19.57 24.00 -8.60
CA ALA A 229 20.67 24.54 -9.41
C ALA A 229 21.67 23.46 -9.85
N GLU A 230 21.98 22.50 -8.97
CA GLU A 230 22.86 21.35 -9.28
C GLU A 230 22.30 20.47 -10.41
N GLN A 231 20.99 20.22 -10.41
CA GLN A 231 20.35 19.38 -11.43
C GLN A 231 20.19 20.13 -12.75
N LEU A 232 20.00 21.45 -12.69
CA LEU A 232 19.80 22.31 -13.86
C LEU A 232 21.11 22.66 -14.58
N ASP A 233 22.26 22.60 -13.89
CA ASP A 233 23.58 22.88 -14.49
C ASP A 233 23.61 24.21 -15.27
N GLY A 234 23.04 25.25 -14.66
CA GLY A 234 22.95 26.60 -15.24
C GLY A 234 21.86 26.82 -16.30
N HIS A 235 21.13 25.78 -16.71
CA HIS A 235 20.00 25.93 -17.62
C HIS A 235 18.77 26.55 -16.94
N LYS A 236 17.99 27.31 -17.71
CA LYS A 236 16.78 27.98 -17.25
C LYS A 236 15.56 27.06 -17.26
N LEU A 237 14.61 27.37 -16.38
CA LEU A 237 13.27 26.80 -16.38
C LEU A 237 12.32 27.63 -17.25
N MET A 238 11.37 26.97 -17.90
CA MET A 238 10.43 27.55 -18.86
C MET A 238 9.00 27.21 -18.44
N SER A 239 8.06 28.15 -18.62
CA SER A 239 6.63 27.95 -18.41
C SER A 239 5.88 28.09 -19.73
N ASN A 240 4.94 27.18 -20.02
CA ASN A 240 3.99 27.29 -21.11
C ASN A 240 2.59 27.75 -20.64
N ALA A 241 2.45 28.08 -19.36
CA ALA A 241 1.21 28.57 -18.75
C ALA A 241 1.21 30.11 -18.67
N SER A 242 1.48 30.78 -19.78
CA SER A 242 1.58 32.26 -19.87
C SER A 242 0.25 32.98 -19.55
N HIS A 243 -0.86 32.26 -19.59
CA HIS A 243 -2.19 32.77 -19.23
C HIS A 243 -2.48 32.73 -17.72
N LEU A 244 -1.71 31.96 -16.93
CA LEU A 244 -1.86 31.88 -15.48
C LEU A 244 -1.03 32.98 -14.81
N ARG A 245 -1.61 33.72 -13.86
CA ARG A 245 -0.96 34.82 -13.14
C ARG A 245 -0.59 34.40 -11.70
N GLY A 246 0.58 34.84 -11.24
CA GLY A 246 1.04 34.62 -9.86
C GLY A 246 1.16 33.14 -9.50
N SER A 247 0.71 32.79 -8.30
CA SER A 247 0.74 31.42 -7.75
C SER A 247 -0.20 30.43 -8.43
N ALA A 248 -1.09 30.88 -9.34
CA ALA A 248 -2.08 30.04 -10.01
C ALA A 248 -1.48 28.89 -10.85
N MET A 249 -0.18 28.94 -11.17
CA MET A 249 0.50 27.81 -11.84
C MET A 249 0.71 26.60 -10.90
N TRP A 250 0.68 26.82 -9.58
CA TRP A 250 0.81 25.76 -8.58
C TRP A 250 -0.57 25.18 -8.28
N ILE A 251 -0.86 24.05 -8.92
CA ILE A 251 -2.15 23.39 -8.82
C ILE A 251 -2.08 22.20 -7.85
N THR A 252 -3.23 21.87 -7.26
CA THR A 252 -3.41 20.62 -6.54
C THR A 252 -3.95 19.58 -7.51
N PHE A 253 -3.40 18.36 -7.49
CA PHE A 253 -3.96 17.28 -8.31
C PHE A 253 -5.37 16.93 -7.79
N PRO A 254 -6.42 16.90 -8.63
CA PRO A 254 -7.72 16.42 -8.22
C PRO A 254 -7.81 14.91 -8.46
N ARG A 255 -7.96 14.12 -7.41
CA ARG A 255 -8.24 12.69 -7.55
C ARG A 255 -9.73 12.52 -7.86
N ILE A 256 -10.03 12.01 -9.05
CA ILE A 256 -11.38 11.83 -9.58
C ILE A 256 -11.69 10.34 -9.72
N VAL A 257 -12.82 9.91 -9.16
CA VAL A 257 -13.41 8.58 -9.36
C VAL A 257 -14.91 8.77 -9.58
N CYS A 258 -15.44 8.30 -10.70
CA CYS A 258 -16.89 8.27 -10.94
C CYS A 258 -17.44 6.86 -10.65
N GLY A 259 -18.59 6.79 -9.96
CA GLY A 259 -19.29 5.53 -9.69
C GLY A 259 -19.92 4.90 -10.93
N LYS A 260 -20.28 5.71 -11.92
CA LYS A 260 -20.72 5.30 -13.27
C LYS A 260 -20.09 6.20 -14.31
N TRP A 261 -19.93 5.70 -15.53
CA TRP A 261 -19.33 6.47 -16.63
C TRP A 261 -20.33 6.76 -17.75
N VAL A 262 -21.52 6.17 -17.69
CA VAL A 262 -22.58 6.36 -18.69
C VAL A 262 -23.80 7.03 -18.06
N HIS A 263 -24.20 8.17 -18.63
CA HIS A 263 -25.48 8.82 -18.40
C HIS A 263 -26.37 8.68 -19.65
N TRP A 264 -27.68 8.55 -19.47
CA TRP A 264 -28.64 8.49 -20.58
C TRP A 264 -29.48 9.75 -20.59
N ASP A 265 -29.27 10.61 -21.58
CA ASP A 265 -30.09 11.79 -21.84
C ASP A 265 -31.17 11.42 -22.86
N GLY A 266 -32.30 10.94 -22.36
CA GLY A 266 -33.29 10.25 -23.17
C GLY A 266 -32.73 8.96 -23.79
N ASN A 267 -32.63 8.92 -25.12
CA ASN A 267 -32.05 7.80 -25.85
C ASN A 267 -30.57 8.00 -26.22
N VAL A 268 -29.98 9.15 -25.90
CA VAL A 268 -28.60 9.47 -26.25
C VAL A 268 -27.69 9.16 -25.05
N PRO A 269 -26.77 8.18 -25.16
CA PRO A 269 -25.77 7.95 -24.13
C PRO A 269 -24.70 9.05 -24.16
N VAL A 270 -24.38 9.54 -22.97
CA VAL A 270 -23.27 10.47 -22.68
C VAL A 270 -22.25 9.71 -21.83
N VAL A 271 -21.04 9.55 -22.34
CA VAL A 271 -20.02 8.66 -21.77
C VAL A 271 -18.81 9.49 -21.32
N LEU A 272 -18.46 9.44 -20.04
CA LEU A 272 -17.21 10.02 -19.54
C LEU A 272 -16.01 9.16 -19.96
N MET A 273 -14.88 9.80 -20.30
CA MET A 273 -13.67 9.08 -20.70
C MET A 273 -12.38 9.83 -20.30
N GLY A 274 -11.32 9.08 -19.99
CA GLY A 274 -10.04 9.64 -19.52
C GLY A 274 -10.20 10.41 -18.21
N ASP A 275 -9.47 11.53 -18.08
CA ASP A 275 -9.47 12.37 -16.87
C ASP A 275 -10.85 12.96 -16.50
N ALA A 276 -11.81 12.95 -17.44
CA ALA A 276 -13.19 13.32 -17.13
C ALA A 276 -13.88 12.24 -16.26
N ALA A 277 -13.62 10.96 -16.50
CA ALA A 277 -14.16 9.83 -15.75
C ALA A 277 -13.32 9.51 -14.51
N HIS A 278 -12.00 9.44 -14.69
CA HIS A 278 -11.09 8.96 -13.67
C HIS A 278 -9.64 9.42 -13.92
N SER A 279 -9.06 10.07 -12.93
CA SER A 279 -7.69 10.61 -12.99
C SER A 279 -6.67 9.61 -12.42
N ALA A 280 -5.43 9.65 -12.92
CA ALA A 280 -4.28 8.99 -12.29
C ALA A 280 -3.14 9.99 -12.04
N HIS A 281 -2.55 9.95 -10.83
CA HIS A 281 -1.47 10.86 -10.46
C HIS A 281 -0.27 10.72 -11.42
N TYR A 282 0.27 11.84 -11.88
CA TYR A 282 1.35 11.90 -12.88
C TYR A 282 2.62 11.14 -12.44
N SER A 283 2.81 10.93 -11.14
CA SER A 283 3.92 10.15 -10.58
C SER A 283 4.06 8.72 -11.09
N ILE A 284 3.04 8.15 -11.75
CA ILE A 284 3.09 6.83 -12.39
C ILE A 284 2.89 6.89 -13.91
N GLY A 285 2.89 8.09 -14.51
CA GLY A 285 2.82 8.29 -15.97
C GLY A 285 1.57 7.71 -16.65
N SER A 286 0.46 7.52 -15.94
CA SER A 286 -0.66 6.68 -16.44
C SER A 286 -1.90 7.44 -16.95
N GLY A 287 -1.95 8.78 -16.88
CA GLY A 287 -3.13 9.55 -17.31
C GLY A 287 -3.43 9.41 -18.81
N THR A 288 -2.44 9.69 -19.67
CA THR A 288 -2.59 9.52 -21.13
C THR A 288 -2.79 8.06 -21.52
N LYS A 289 -2.12 7.13 -20.83
CA LYS A 289 -2.33 5.69 -21.00
C LYS A 289 -3.78 5.29 -20.76
N LEU A 290 -4.36 5.71 -19.62
CA LEU A 290 -5.76 5.45 -19.30
C LEU A 290 -6.69 5.98 -20.39
N ALA A 291 -6.50 7.23 -20.79
CA ALA A 291 -7.29 7.88 -21.82
C ALA A 291 -7.29 7.13 -23.16
N LEU A 292 -6.12 6.65 -23.61
CA LEU A 292 -6.00 5.89 -24.86
C LEU A 292 -6.58 4.47 -24.72
N GLU A 293 -6.34 3.79 -23.60
CA GLU A 293 -6.88 2.44 -23.36
C GLU A 293 -8.40 2.44 -23.20
N ASP A 294 -8.99 3.48 -22.61
CA ASP A 294 -10.44 3.66 -22.57
C ASP A 294 -11.01 3.77 -23.99
N ALA A 295 -10.37 4.58 -24.83
CA ALA A 295 -10.78 4.76 -26.22
C ALA A 295 -10.68 3.45 -27.03
N ILE A 296 -9.61 2.67 -26.84
CA ILE A 296 -9.44 1.35 -27.47
C ILE A 296 -10.57 0.42 -27.05
N GLU A 297 -10.80 0.27 -25.74
CA GLU A 297 -11.74 -0.71 -25.24
C GLU A 297 -13.18 -0.33 -25.59
N LEU A 298 -13.55 0.95 -25.46
CA LEU A 298 -14.87 1.42 -25.85
C LEU A 298 -15.14 1.17 -27.35
N ALA A 299 -14.16 1.47 -28.21
CA ALA A 299 -14.29 1.19 -29.64
C ALA A 299 -14.38 -0.32 -29.92
N ARG A 300 -13.64 -1.17 -29.20
CA ARG A 300 -13.75 -2.65 -29.31
C ARG A 300 -15.14 -3.13 -28.91
N CYS A 301 -15.70 -2.62 -27.82
CA CYS A 301 -17.05 -2.97 -27.37
C CYS A 301 -18.11 -2.59 -28.43
N PHE A 302 -18.01 -1.41 -29.05
CA PHE A 302 -18.93 -1.05 -30.15
C PHE A 302 -18.78 -1.93 -31.39
N GLY A 303 -17.60 -2.51 -31.64
CA GLY A 303 -17.39 -3.48 -32.72
C GLY A 303 -17.87 -4.90 -32.40
N ALA A 304 -17.90 -5.27 -31.12
CA ALA A 304 -18.22 -6.62 -30.65
C ALA A 304 -19.71 -6.83 -30.30
N HIS A 305 -20.45 -5.75 -30.08
CA HIS A 305 -21.85 -5.80 -29.62
C HIS A 305 -22.82 -5.19 -30.64
N ALA A 306 -24.06 -5.70 -30.65
CA ALA A 306 -25.06 -5.34 -31.65
C ALA A 306 -25.74 -3.98 -31.40
N ASP A 307 -25.71 -3.48 -30.17
CA ASP A 307 -26.38 -2.24 -29.77
C ASP A 307 -25.56 -1.45 -28.74
N ALA A 308 -25.84 -0.14 -28.64
CA ALA A 308 -25.08 0.76 -27.77
C ALA A 308 -25.24 0.43 -26.27
N ARG A 309 -26.40 -0.09 -25.82
CA ARG A 309 -26.60 -0.40 -24.40
C ARG A 309 -25.71 -1.57 -23.98
N SER A 310 -25.68 -2.64 -24.78
CA SER A 310 -24.83 -3.79 -24.50
C SER A 310 -23.33 -3.45 -24.62
N ALA A 311 -22.92 -2.66 -25.62
CA ALA A 311 -21.54 -2.19 -25.75
C ALA A 311 -21.08 -1.38 -24.54
N LEU A 312 -21.90 -0.43 -24.07
CA LEU A 312 -21.56 0.47 -22.96
C LEU A 312 -21.52 -0.25 -21.61
N ALA A 313 -22.41 -1.22 -21.39
CA ALA A 313 -22.38 -2.07 -20.20
C ALA A 313 -21.09 -2.91 -20.15
N ALA A 314 -20.71 -3.52 -21.28
CA ALA A 314 -19.47 -4.30 -21.37
C ALA A 314 -18.22 -3.43 -21.14
N TYR A 315 -18.19 -2.22 -21.71
CA TYR A 315 -17.10 -1.27 -21.50
C TYR A 315 -16.91 -0.93 -20.02
N GLU A 316 -18.00 -0.54 -19.31
CA GLU A 316 -17.92 -0.17 -17.90
C GLU A 316 -17.46 -1.37 -17.04
N GLU A 317 -17.97 -2.57 -17.30
CA GLU A 317 -17.57 -3.79 -16.58
C GLU A 317 -16.08 -4.14 -16.77
N LEU A 318 -15.61 -4.19 -18.02
CA LEU A 318 -14.24 -4.58 -18.35
C LEU A 318 -13.22 -3.55 -17.86
N ARG A 319 -13.48 -2.26 -18.08
CA ARG A 319 -12.55 -1.19 -17.73
C ARG A 319 -12.56 -0.85 -16.26
N ALA A 320 -13.68 -0.98 -15.53
CA ALA A 320 -13.72 -0.66 -14.10
C ALA A 320 -12.66 -1.43 -13.31
N VAL A 321 -12.42 -2.71 -13.63
CA VAL A 321 -11.41 -3.53 -12.95
C VAL A 321 -9.99 -3.03 -13.19
N GLU A 322 -9.63 -2.73 -14.44
CA GLU A 322 -8.29 -2.27 -14.81
C GLU A 322 -8.01 -0.84 -14.32
N VAL A 323 -9.00 0.05 -14.43
CA VAL A 323 -8.93 1.41 -13.89
C VAL A 323 -8.73 1.37 -12.38
N LEU A 324 -9.47 0.52 -11.66
CA LEU A 324 -9.33 0.40 -10.20
C LEU A 324 -7.93 -0.07 -9.79
N LYS A 325 -7.33 -1.02 -10.52
CA LYS A 325 -5.93 -1.44 -10.29
C LYS A 325 -4.95 -0.29 -10.48
N LEU A 326 -5.09 0.46 -11.58
CA LEU A 326 -4.20 1.59 -11.89
C LEU A 326 -4.38 2.75 -10.91
N GLN A 327 -5.61 3.09 -10.54
CA GLN A 327 -5.89 4.12 -9.54
C GLN A 327 -5.38 3.74 -8.15
N SER A 328 -5.44 2.45 -7.77
CA SER A 328 -4.85 1.97 -6.52
C SER A 328 -3.32 2.18 -6.50
N ALA A 329 -2.63 1.81 -7.58
CA ALA A 329 -1.18 2.04 -7.71
C ALA A 329 -0.83 3.54 -7.75
N ALA A 330 -1.63 4.35 -8.46
CA ALA A 330 -1.47 5.80 -8.53
C ALA A 330 -1.62 6.43 -7.15
N ARG A 331 -2.63 5.99 -6.38
CA ARG A 331 -2.88 6.43 -5.02
C ARG A 331 -1.69 6.11 -4.11
N ASN A 332 -1.20 4.87 -4.12
CA ASN A 332 -0.05 4.48 -3.29
C ASN A 332 1.20 5.31 -3.61
N SER A 333 1.47 5.56 -4.90
CA SER A 333 2.59 6.39 -5.34
C SER A 333 2.44 7.85 -4.92
N MET A 334 1.25 8.42 -5.13
CA MET A 334 0.91 9.78 -4.73
C MET A 334 1.03 9.97 -3.22
N GLU A 335 0.44 9.09 -2.41
CA GLU A 335 0.54 9.14 -0.96
C GLU A 335 2.00 9.05 -0.47
N TRP A 336 2.85 8.28 -1.15
CA TRP A 336 4.28 8.25 -0.82
C TRP A 336 4.94 9.63 -1.04
N PHE A 337 4.67 10.30 -2.17
CA PHE A 337 5.20 11.65 -2.45
C PHE A 337 4.62 12.73 -1.54
N GLU A 338 3.34 12.61 -1.15
CA GLU A 338 2.72 13.51 -0.18
C GLU A 338 3.33 13.39 1.23
N ASN A 339 4.03 12.29 1.52
CA ASN A 339 4.59 11.99 2.84
C ASN A 339 6.09 11.66 2.77
N VAL A 340 6.86 12.28 1.86
CA VAL A 340 8.32 12.09 1.75
C VAL A 340 9.02 12.23 3.09
N GLU A 341 8.58 13.18 3.92
CA GLU A 341 9.12 13.44 5.27
C GLU A 341 9.24 12.15 6.10
N ARG A 342 8.27 11.24 6.00
CA ARG A 342 8.25 9.93 6.66
C ARG A 342 9.54 9.14 6.43
N TYR A 343 10.10 9.21 5.23
CA TYR A 343 11.23 8.39 4.80
C TYR A 343 12.57 9.11 4.94
N THR A 344 12.59 10.34 5.45
CA THR A 344 13.80 11.18 5.43
C THR A 344 14.88 10.75 6.40
N SER A 345 14.56 9.89 7.37
CA SER A 345 15.56 9.25 8.25
C SER A 345 16.39 8.18 7.53
N MET A 346 15.90 7.67 6.39
CA MET A 346 16.60 6.66 5.61
C MET A 346 17.88 7.21 4.97
N GLU A 347 18.71 6.27 4.54
CA GLU A 347 19.86 6.55 3.68
C GLU A 347 19.50 6.40 2.22
N ALA A 348 20.29 7.03 1.34
CA ALA A 348 20.00 7.11 -0.08
C ALA A 348 19.70 5.75 -0.74
N PRO A 349 20.44 4.65 -0.49
CA PRO A 349 20.10 3.35 -1.09
C PRO A 349 18.70 2.85 -0.71
N GLN A 350 18.31 2.93 0.57
CA GLN A 350 16.98 2.49 1.02
C GLN A 350 15.88 3.46 0.63
N PHE A 351 16.15 4.77 0.65
CA PHE A 351 15.21 5.78 0.19
C PHE A 351 14.89 5.59 -1.31
N ALA A 352 15.93 5.38 -2.15
CA ALA A 352 15.76 5.10 -3.57
C ALA A 352 14.97 3.80 -3.81
N TYR A 353 15.30 2.72 -3.07
CA TYR A 353 14.53 1.47 -3.14
C TYR A 353 13.05 1.67 -2.75
N SER A 354 12.78 2.36 -1.66
CA SER A 354 11.42 2.68 -1.20
C SER A 354 10.65 3.48 -2.24
N MET A 355 11.31 4.49 -2.83
CA MET A 355 10.74 5.31 -3.92
C MET A 355 10.42 4.44 -5.14
N LEU A 356 11.35 3.63 -5.63
CA LEU A 356 11.14 2.76 -6.81
C LEU A 356 9.96 1.79 -6.60
N THR A 357 9.81 1.23 -5.40
CA THR A 357 8.78 0.23 -5.06
C THR A 357 7.48 0.82 -4.48
N ARG A 358 7.36 2.15 -4.39
CA ARG A 358 6.23 2.85 -3.75
C ARG A 358 4.85 2.48 -4.31
N SER A 359 4.76 2.28 -5.62
CA SER A 359 3.50 1.97 -6.31
C SER A 359 3.00 0.55 -6.05
N GLN A 360 3.87 -0.31 -5.49
CA GLN A 360 3.67 -1.76 -5.29
C GLN A 360 3.48 -2.58 -6.58
N ARG A 361 3.57 -1.94 -7.76
CA ARG A 361 3.61 -2.62 -9.06
C ARG A 361 5.00 -3.18 -9.37
N LEU A 362 6.02 -2.53 -8.82
CA LEU A 362 7.40 -2.94 -8.93
C LEU A 362 7.82 -3.56 -7.60
N SER A 363 7.99 -4.87 -7.59
CA SER A 363 8.44 -5.64 -6.43
C SER A 363 9.94 -5.89 -6.43
N HIS A 364 10.45 -6.58 -5.41
CA HIS A 364 11.87 -6.92 -5.30
C HIS A 364 12.34 -7.81 -6.46
N GLU A 365 11.59 -8.86 -6.79
CA GLU A 365 11.95 -9.76 -7.89
C GLU A 365 11.71 -9.11 -9.26
N ASN A 366 10.69 -8.25 -9.41
CA ASN A 366 10.54 -7.46 -10.64
C ASN A 366 11.70 -6.47 -10.83
N LEU A 367 12.19 -5.85 -9.75
CA LEU A 367 13.41 -5.05 -9.81
C LEU A 367 14.62 -5.89 -10.21
N ARG A 368 14.75 -7.12 -9.70
CA ARG A 368 15.88 -7.99 -10.07
C ARG A 368 15.85 -8.39 -11.55
N LEU A 369 14.66 -8.62 -12.10
CA LEU A 369 14.49 -8.90 -13.54
C LEU A 369 14.90 -7.71 -14.41
N ARG A 370 14.71 -6.49 -13.91
CA ARG A 370 15.07 -5.25 -14.61
C ARG A 370 16.55 -4.90 -14.46
N ASP A 371 17.03 -4.91 -13.22
CA ASP A 371 18.39 -4.52 -12.86
C ASP A 371 18.93 -5.39 -11.72
N ALA A 372 19.44 -6.57 -12.10
CA ALA A 372 20.04 -7.50 -11.17
C ALA A 372 21.28 -6.93 -10.46
N ALA A 373 22.01 -6.01 -11.11
CA ALA A 373 23.21 -5.40 -10.54
C ALA A 373 22.85 -4.42 -9.42
N TYR A 374 21.84 -3.57 -9.64
CA TYR A 374 21.29 -2.69 -8.61
C TYR A 374 20.77 -3.50 -7.42
N VAL A 375 19.94 -4.52 -7.65
CA VAL A 375 19.37 -5.32 -6.56
C VAL A 375 20.49 -6.03 -5.79
N ALA A 376 21.46 -6.65 -6.46
CA ALA A 376 22.58 -7.30 -5.78
C ALA A 376 23.44 -6.31 -4.97
N SER A 377 23.63 -5.08 -5.48
CA SER A 377 24.32 -4.01 -4.76
C SER A 377 23.55 -3.59 -3.51
N TYR A 378 22.23 -3.39 -3.65
CA TYR A 378 21.33 -3.05 -2.56
C TYR A 378 21.30 -4.15 -1.49
N GLU A 379 21.20 -5.41 -1.88
CA GLU A 379 21.20 -6.56 -0.96
C GLU A 379 22.50 -6.66 -0.17
N ARG A 380 23.67 -6.45 -0.81
CA ARG A 380 24.96 -6.39 -0.10
C ARG A 380 25.00 -5.24 0.91
N TRP A 381 24.57 -4.05 0.50
CA TRP A 381 24.50 -2.89 1.38
C TRP A 381 23.57 -3.17 2.59
N PHE A 382 22.38 -3.70 2.34
CA PHE A 382 21.41 -4.00 3.39
C PHE A 382 21.89 -5.10 4.33
N ALA A 383 22.51 -6.16 3.80
CA ALA A 383 23.11 -7.24 4.58
C ALA A 383 24.22 -6.74 5.52
N GLN A 384 25.10 -5.86 5.05
CA GLN A 384 26.14 -5.23 5.88
C GLN A 384 25.51 -4.41 7.02
N ARG A 385 24.45 -3.65 6.75
CA ARG A 385 23.72 -2.90 7.79
C ARG A 385 23.01 -3.76 8.79
N ALA A 386 22.57 -4.94 8.38
CA ALA A 386 22.01 -5.94 9.27
C ALA A 386 23.06 -6.69 10.10
N GLY A 387 24.36 -6.49 9.84
CA GLY A 387 25.45 -7.20 10.54
C GLY A 387 25.79 -8.58 9.96
N ALA A 388 25.34 -8.86 8.73
CA ALA A 388 25.75 -10.05 7.98
C ALA A 388 27.06 -9.82 7.21
N ALA A 389 27.69 -10.90 6.72
CA ALA A 389 28.85 -10.81 5.84
C ALA A 389 28.53 -9.99 4.58
N ALA A 390 29.58 -9.42 3.94
CA ALA A 390 29.49 -8.60 2.73
C ALA A 390 29.14 -9.41 1.45
N THR A 391 28.20 -10.35 1.56
CA THR A 391 27.65 -11.16 0.49
C THR A 391 26.24 -10.72 0.16
N THR A 392 25.74 -11.07 -1.03
CA THR A 392 24.36 -10.82 -1.42
C THR A 392 23.42 -11.70 -0.59
N VAL A 393 22.62 -11.09 0.29
CA VAL A 393 21.62 -11.79 1.12
C VAL A 393 20.27 -11.13 0.87
N PRO A 394 19.23 -11.90 0.50
CA PRO A 394 17.89 -11.34 0.34
C PRO A 394 17.42 -10.68 1.65
N PRO A 395 16.74 -9.52 1.59
CA PRO A 395 16.34 -8.78 2.79
C PRO A 395 15.64 -9.63 3.84
N MET A 396 14.77 -10.57 3.42
CA MET A 396 14.06 -11.49 4.31
C MET A 396 14.99 -12.40 5.14
N PHE A 397 16.21 -12.69 4.66
CA PHE A 397 17.19 -13.58 5.30
C PHE A 397 18.30 -12.83 6.03
N THR A 398 18.22 -11.50 6.11
CA THR A 398 19.14 -10.73 6.94
C THR A 398 18.80 -10.86 8.42
N PRO A 399 19.80 -10.91 9.31
CA PRO A 399 19.54 -10.98 10.75
C PRO A 399 18.93 -9.68 11.28
N TYR A 400 18.31 -9.76 12.44
CA TYR A 400 17.76 -8.60 13.15
C TYR A 400 17.95 -8.76 14.66
N THR A 401 18.45 -7.71 15.32
CA THR A 401 18.67 -7.74 16.76
C THR A 401 17.69 -6.81 17.46
N VAL A 402 16.99 -7.34 18.46
CA VAL A 402 16.13 -6.58 19.37
C VAL A 402 16.58 -6.88 20.78
N ARG A 403 16.98 -5.84 21.51
CA ARG A 403 17.64 -5.98 22.82
C ARG A 403 18.79 -7.00 22.76
N GLY A 404 18.76 -8.05 23.61
CA GLY A 404 19.76 -9.12 23.64
C GLY A 404 19.48 -10.30 22.71
N LEU A 405 18.40 -10.28 21.92
CA LEU A 405 18.03 -11.38 21.03
C LEU A 405 18.35 -11.03 19.58
N THR A 406 19.17 -11.87 18.93
CA THR A 406 19.41 -11.80 17.49
C THR A 406 18.65 -12.90 16.76
N LEU A 407 17.72 -12.48 15.91
CA LEU A 407 16.99 -13.34 14.98
C LEU A 407 17.83 -13.56 13.72
N LYS A 408 17.92 -14.81 13.27
CA LYS A 408 18.70 -15.20 12.08
C LYS A 408 18.14 -14.68 10.74
N ASN A 409 16.87 -14.32 10.71
CA ASN A 409 16.17 -13.79 9.55
C ASN A 409 14.96 -12.94 9.98
N ARG A 410 14.23 -12.37 9.01
CA ARG A 410 13.14 -11.42 9.24
C ARG A 410 11.76 -12.07 9.36
N ILE A 411 11.69 -13.39 9.39
CA ILE A 411 10.43 -14.14 9.36
C ILE A 411 10.00 -14.53 10.77
N ALA A 412 8.80 -14.10 11.13
CA ALA A 412 8.07 -14.58 12.29
C ALA A 412 6.87 -15.43 11.85
N VAL A 413 6.55 -16.48 12.62
CA VAL A 413 5.26 -17.17 12.51
C VAL A 413 4.27 -16.41 13.36
N SER A 414 3.15 -15.97 12.78
CA SER A 414 2.13 -15.18 13.48
C SER A 414 1.43 -16.02 14.57
N PRO A 415 1.01 -15.41 15.71
CA PRO A 415 0.20 -16.11 16.71
C PRO A 415 -1.17 -16.47 16.11
N MET A 416 -1.45 -17.78 16.01
CA MET A 416 -2.67 -18.31 15.41
C MET A 416 -3.36 -19.26 16.40
N ALA A 417 -4.56 -18.93 16.85
CA ALA A 417 -5.32 -19.80 17.76
C ALA A 417 -5.56 -21.18 17.13
N GLN A 418 -5.15 -22.24 17.84
CA GLN A 418 -5.31 -23.63 17.39
C GLN A 418 -6.50 -24.32 18.03
N TYR A 419 -7.04 -23.75 19.13
CA TYR A 419 -8.19 -24.30 19.86
C TYR A 419 -8.02 -25.80 20.18
N SER A 420 -6.83 -26.16 20.67
CA SER A 420 -6.42 -27.56 20.89
C SER A 420 -5.90 -27.83 22.31
N ALA A 421 -6.09 -26.89 23.24
CA ALA A 421 -5.75 -27.08 24.64
C ALA A 421 -6.89 -27.78 25.41
N VAL A 422 -6.54 -28.49 26.48
CA VAL A 422 -7.52 -29.07 27.41
C VAL A 422 -7.34 -28.38 28.75
N ASP A 423 -8.39 -27.72 29.23
CA ASP A 423 -8.37 -26.90 30.46
C ASP A 423 -7.25 -25.85 30.52
N GLY A 424 -6.79 -25.38 29.35
CA GLY A 424 -5.68 -24.45 29.22
C GLY A 424 -4.29 -25.09 29.11
N VAL A 425 -4.17 -26.41 29.26
CA VAL A 425 -2.91 -27.16 29.11
C VAL A 425 -2.59 -27.36 27.62
N ALA A 426 -1.43 -26.87 27.19
CA ALA A 426 -0.91 -27.10 25.84
C ALA A 426 -0.39 -28.55 25.69
N GLY A 427 -1.02 -29.34 24.82
CA GLY A 427 -0.65 -30.75 24.60
C GLY A 427 0.27 -31.02 23.40
N ASP A 428 0.34 -32.30 23.02
CA ASP A 428 1.18 -32.79 21.91
C ASP A 428 0.86 -32.15 20.56
N TYR A 429 -0.39 -31.72 20.35
CA TYR A 429 -0.74 -30.94 19.17
C TYR A 429 0.12 -29.67 19.06
N HIS A 430 0.26 -28.91 20.14
CA HIS A 430 1.04 -27.67 20.14
C HIS A 430 2.53 -27.95 19.98
N LEU A 431 3.04 -29.02 20.61
CA LEU A 431 4.42 -29.47 20.43
C LEU A 431 4.72 -29.75 18.95
N ALA A 432 3.89 -30.57 18.30
CA ALA A 432 4.05 -30.91 16.89
C ALA A 432 3.86 -29.67 15.99
N HIS A 433 2.85 -28.86 16.29
CA HIS A 433 2.53 -27.66 15.53
C HIS A 433 3.69 -26.66 15.55
N LEU A 434 4.11 -26.21 16.73
CA LEU A 434 5.14 -25.17 16.90
C LEU A 434 6.52 -25.71 16.55
N GLY A 435 6.84 -26.94 16.95
CA GLY A 435 8.11 -27.59 16.64
C GLY A 435 8.35 -27.73 15.13
N ALA A 436 7.32 -28.09 14.36
CA ALA A 436 7.44 -28.19 12.90
C ALA A 436 7.74 -26.83 12.24
N ARG A 437 7.20 -25.72 12.75
CA ARG A 437 7.47 -24.37 12.22
C ARG A 437 8.83 -23.86 12.65
N ALA A 438 9.28 -24.17 13.86
CA ALA A 438 10.62 -23.86 14.34
C ALA A 438 11.71 -24.54 13.49
N LEU A 439 11.51 -25.82 13.16
CA LEU A 439 12.34 -26.56 12.20
C LEU A 439 12.18 -26.07 10.74
N GLY A 440 11.11 -25.32 10.47
CA GLY A 440 10.69 -24.84 9.16
C GLY A 440 11.37 -23.56 8.67
N GLY A 441 12.38 -23.07 9.38
CA GLY A 441 13.29 -22.01 8.93
C GLY A 441 12.95 -20.59 9.39
N ALA A 442 11.77 -20.34 9.98
CA ALA A 442 11.45 -19.05 10.59
C ALA A 442 12.44 -18.71 11.72
N ALA A 443 12.71 -17.42 11.95
CA ALA A 443 13.59 -17.00 13.04
C ALA A 443 12.84 -16.89 14.38
N LEU A 444 11.55 -16.57 14.34
CA LEU A 444 10.70 -16.43 15.53
C LEU A 444 9.40 -17.18 15.33
N VAL A 445 8.98 -17.97 16.32
CA VAL A 445 7.69 -18.67 16.31
C VAL A 445 6.83 -18.16 17.46
N PHE A 446 5.73 -17.46 17.15
CA PHE A 446 4.76 -17.11 18.19
C PHE A 446 3.83 -18.28 18.50
N ALA A 447 3.78 -18.65 19.78
CA ALA A 447 2.66 -19.40 20.33
C ALA A 447 1.38 -18.54 20.23
N GLU A 448 0.24 -19.21 20.09
CA GLU A 448 -1.05 -18.55 20.01
C GLU A 448 -1.39 -17.73 21.26
N MET A 449 -2.41 -16.86 21.15
CA MET A 449 -2.89 -16.07 22.28
C MET A 449 -3.18 -16.98 23.49
N THR A 450 -2.34 -16.86 24.51
CA THR A 450 -2.39 -17.64 25.72
C THR A 450 -3.02 -16.81 26.82
N CYS A 451 -4.06 -17.36 27.43
CA CYS A 451 -4.99 -16.60 28.24
C CYS A 451 -4.48 -16.50 29.68
N VAL A 452 -4.57 -15.31 30.28
CA VAL A 452 -4.00 -15.03 31.61
C VAL A 452 -4.86 -15.52 32.77
N SER A 453 -6.10 -15.95 32.52
CA SER A 453 -7.04 -16.52 33.49
C SER A 453 -8.06 -17.42 32.77
N ALA A 454 -8.87 -18.17 33.51
CA ALA A 454 -9.87 -19.07 32.92
C ALA A 454 -10.97 -18.32 32.16
N ASP A 455 -11.38 -17.15 32.67
CA ASP A 455 -12.37 -16.23 32.08
C ASP A 455 -11.78 -15.33 30.98
N ALA A 456 -10.45 -15.33 30.82
CA ALA A 456 -9.76 -14.63 29.73
C ALA A 456 -9.81 -15.38 28.38
N ARG A 457 -10.30 -16.62 28.36
CA ARG A 457 -10.28 -17.47 27.16
C ARG A 457 -11.26 -17.02 26.09
N ILE A 458 -10.90 -17.24 24.81
CA ILE A 458 -11.84 -17.11 23.68
C ILE A 458 -12.80 -18.28 23.72
N THR A 459 -12.24 -19.50 23.72
CA THR A 459 -12.97 -20.77 23.73
C THR A 459 -12.45 -21.67 24.86
N PRO A 460 -13.17 -22.73 25.26
CA PRO A 460 -12.68 -23.69 26.25
C PRO A 460 -11.32 -24.32 25.87
N TYR A 461 -11.01 -24.36 24.58
CA TYR A 461 -9.81 -24.98 24.02
C TYR A 461 -8.63 -24.03 23.83
N CYS A 462 -8.73 -22.79 24.32
CA CYS A 462 -7.60 -21.87 24.33
C CYS A 462 -6.58 -22.24 25.42
N PRO A 463 -5.27 -22.15 25.13
CA PRO A 463 -4.25 -22.37 26.14
C PRO A 463 -4.26 -21.27 27.19
N GLY A 464 -3.80 -21.62 28.39
CA GLY A 464 -3.72 -20.72 29.54
C GLY A 464 -2.29 -20.53 30.03
N MET A 465 -2.10 -19.54 30.89
CA MET A 465 -0.87 -19.30 31.66
C MET A 465 -1.24 -18.81 33.08
N TYR A 466 -2.01 -19.62 33.80
CA TYR A 466 -2.60 -19.27 35.10
C TYR A 466 -2.62 -20.40 36.12
N LYS A 467 -2.09 -21.57 35.76
CA LYS A 467 -1.89 -22.70 36.67
C LYS A 467 -0.49 -23.28 36.46
N PRO A 468 0.13 -23.91 37.47
CA PRO A 468 1.47 -24.49 37.35
C PRO A 468 1.59 -25.51 36.21
N GLU A 469 0.57 -26.32 35.97
CA GLU A 469 0.53 -27.30 34.88
C GLU A 469 0.60 -26.66 33.49
N HIS A 470 0.14 -25.42 33.33
CA HIS A 470 0.27 -24.68 32.08
C HIS A 470 1.71 -24.29 31.82
N THR A 471 2.41 -23.77 32.83
CA THR A 471 3.82 -23.41 32.76
C THR A 471 4.68 -24.62 32.38
N GLN A 472 4.45 -25.77 33.04
CA GLN A 472 5.19 -27.01 32.77
C GLN A 472 4.97 -27.51 31.34
N ALA A 473 3.71 -27.46 30.86
CA ALA A 473 3.37 -27.86 29.50
C ALA A 473 4.05 -26.97 28.45
N TRP A 474 4.03 -25.65 28.65
CA TRP A 474 4.72 -24.72 27.77
C TRP A 474 6.24 -24.89 27.82
N LYS A 475 6.82 -25.10 29.01
CA LYS A 475 8.24 -25.37 29.17
C LYS A 475 8.71 -26.54 28.31
N ARG A 476 7.97 -27.65 28.28
CA ARG A 476 8.29 -28.81 27.41
C ARG A 476 8.39 -28.41 25.93
N ILE A 477 7.52 -27.52 25.46
CA ILE A 477 7.50 -27.08 24.06
C ILE A 477 8.64 -26.11 23.77
N VAL A 478 8.90 -25.16 24.67
CA VAL A 478 10.03 -24.22 24.59
C VAL A 478 11.35 -24.98 24.57
N ASP A 479 11.54 -25.91 25.51
CA ASP A 479 12.74 -26.75 25.61
C ASP A 479 12.95 -27.55 24.32
N PHE A 480 11.89 -28.11 23.71
CA PHE A 480 11.98 -28.78 22.42
C PHE A 480 12.47 -27.86 21.30
N VAL A 481 11.91 -26.64 21.20
CA VAL A 481 12.30 -25.67 20.16
C VAL A 481 13.76 -25.27 20.31
N HIS A 482 14.21 -24.96 21.53
CA HIS A 482 15.60 -24.60 21.81
C HIS A 482 16.59 -25.76 21.60
N GLN A 483 16.19 -27.00 21.88
CA GLN A 483 17.06 -28.18 21.71
C GLN A 483 17.22 -28.62 20.25
N HIS A 484 16.20 -28.41 19.42
CA HIS A 484 16.14 -29.03 18.10
C HIS A 484 16.15 -28.03 16.93
N SER A 485 16.07 -26.74 17.21
CA SER A 485 16.10 -25.70 16.18
C SER A 485 16.93 -24.49 16.61
N ASP A 486 17.15 -23.60 15.66
CA ASP A 486 17.77 -22.29 15.80
C ASP A 486 16.73 -21.14 15.76
N ALA A 487 15.45 -21.46 15.98
CA ALA A 487 14.38 -20.48 16.09
C ALA A 487 14.21 -20.03 17.54
N ALA A 488 13.93 -18.74 17.74
CA ALA A 488 13.41 -18.23 19.00
C ALA A 488 11.90 -18.54 19.11
N ILE A 489 11.39 -18.62 20.33
CA ILE A 489 9.96 -18.84 20.60
C ILE A 489 9.38 -17.69 21.42
N ALA A 490 8.24 -17.18 20.98
CA ALA A 490 7.52 -16.08 21.59
C ALA A 490 6.17 -16.53 22.15
N LEU A 491 5.69 -15.84 23.18
CA LEU A 491 4.35 -16.02 23.72
C LEU A 491 3.53 -14.74 23.58
N GLN A 492 2.33 -14.85 23.02
CA GLN A 492 1.36 -13.76 23.05
C GLN A 492 0.41 -13.95 24.24
N LEU A 493 0.36 -12.99 25.16
CA LEU A 493 -0.56 -12.99 26.30
C LEU A 493 -1.77 -12.11 26.02
N GLY A 494 -2.97 -12.61 26.33
CA GLY A 494 -4.21 -11.89 26.07
C GLY A 494 -5.39 -12.25 26.97
N HIS A 495 -6.46 -11.47 26.81
CA HIS A 495 -7.73 -11.65 27.49
C HIS A 495 -8.88 -11.32 26.52
N ALA A 496 -9.74 -12.29 26.22
CA ALA A 496 -10.74 -12.19 25.16
C ALA A 496 -11.83 -11.13 25.40
N GLY A 497 -12.12 -10.81 26.67
CA GLY A 497 -13.06 -9.74 27.01
C GLY A 497 -14.47 -10.06 26.48
N ALA A 498 -15.11 -9.13 25.77
CA ALA A 498 -16.44 -9.32 25.18
C ALA A 498 -16.51 -10.41 24.10
N LYS A 499 -15.37 -10.92 23.64
CA LYS A 499 -15.27 -12.01 22.65
C LYS A 499 -14.90 -13.36 23.28
N GLY A 500 -14.95 -13.46 24.61
CA GLY A 500 -14.74 -14.71 25.34
C GLY A 500 -15.98 -15.61 25.33
N SER A 501 -15.83 -16.82 25.85
CA SER A 501 -16.93 -17.78 26.00
C SER A 501 -17.65 -18.12 24.69
N THR A 502 -16.86 -18.35 23.64
CA THR A 502 -17.35 -18.70 22.30
C THR A 502 -16.94 -20.12 21.88
N ARG A 503 -17.60 -20.64 20.85
CA ARG A 503 -17.31 -21.93 20.23
C ARG A 503 -15.99 -21.90 19.49
N ALA A 504 -15.41 -23.07 19.24
CA ALA A 504 -14.32 -23.19 18.27
C ALA A 504 -14.79 -22.74 16.89
N MET A 505 -13.88 -22.21 16.07
CA MET A 505 -14.25 -21.56 14.82
C MET A 505 -15.00 -22.47 13.82
N TRP A 506 -14.72 -23.78 13.83
CA TRP A 506 -15.39 -24.79 12.99
C TRP A 506 -16.78 -25.20 13.51
N ASP A 507 -17.10 -24.91 14.79
CA ASP A 507 -18.40 -25.18 15.42
C ASP A 507 -19.32 -23.93 15.42
N GLY A 508 -18.84 -22.83 14.81
CA GLY A 508 -19.54 -21.54 14.73
C GLY A 508 -18.66 -20.39 15.22
N ILE A 509 -17.94 -19.75 14.30
CA ILE A 509 -17.08 -18.60 14.60
C ILE A 509 -17.84 -17.48 15.32
N ASP A 510 -17.25 -16.98 16.41
CA ASP A 510 -17.78 -15.92 17.30
C ASP A 510 -19.13 -16.24 17.99
N GLN A 511 -19.69 -17.43 17.78
CA GLN A 511 -20.94 -17.82 18.42
C GLN A 511 -20.70 -18.18 19.88
N PRO A 512 -21.61 -17.80 20.81
CA PRO A 512 -21.49 -18.15 22.21
C PRO A 512 -21.57 -19.67 22.41
N LEU A 513 -21.00 -20.16 23.52
CA LEU A 513 -21.20 -21.53 23.96
C LEU A 513 -22.69 -21.78 24.27
N GLU A 514 -23.14 -23.02 24.10
CA GLU A 514 -24.53 -23.41 24.42
C GLU A 514 -24.76 -23.58 25.92
N LYS A 515 -23.72 -23.96 26.65
CA LYS A 515 -23.71 -24.18 28.10
C LYS A 515 -22.35 -23.80 28.67
N ASP A 516 -22.26 -23.73 30.00
CA ASP A 516 -21.01 -23.49 30.73
C ASP A 516 -20.31 -22.18 30.34
N ASN A 517 -21.09 -21.17 29.97
CA ASN A 517 -20.59 -19.83 29.71
C ASN A 517 -20.05 -19.19 30.98
N TRP A 518 -19.00 -18.37 30.85
CA TRP A 518 -18.48 -17.53 31.93
C TRP A 518 -18.82 -16.05 31.72
N PRO A 519 -18.87 -15.24 32.80
CA PRO A 519 -19.11 -13.80 32.68
C PRO A 519 -18.07 -13.10 31.83
N LEU A 520 -18.53 -12.22 30.94
CA LEU A 520 -17.65 -11.44 30.05
C LEU A 520 -17.44 -10.03 30.59
N LEU A 521 -16.25 -9.48 30.31
CA LEU A 521 -15.83 -8.14 30.72
C LEU A 521 -15.41 -7.29 29.52
N SER A 522 -15.70 -5.99 29.57
CA SER A 522 -15.22 -5.01 28.59
C SER A 522 -15.10 -3.61 29.22
N ALA A 523 -14.56 -2.66 28.46
CA ALA A 523 -14.44 -1.27 28.89
C ALA A 523 -15.80 -0.63 29.21
N SER A 524 -16.83 -0.95 28.42
CA SER A 524 -18.23 -0.56 28.63
C SER A 524 -19.18 -1.73 28.32
N PRO A 525 -20.46 -1.67 28.73
CA PRO A 525 -21.41 -2.76 28.46
C PRO A 525 -21.68 -2.91 26.96
N GLN A 526 -21.46 -4.09 26.40
CA GLN A 526 -21.67 -4.35 24.97
C GLN A 526 -21.81 -5.84 24.64
N GLN A 527 -22.35 -6.12 23.43
CA GLN A 527 -22.31 -7.43 22.78
C GLN A 527 -21.44 -7.34 21.52
N TYR A 528 -20.59 -8.33 21.28
CA TYR A 528 -19.80 -8.35 20.04
C TYR A 528 -20.66 -8.65 18.79
N LEU A 529 -21.49 -9.69 18.85
CA LEU A 529 -22.60 -9.91 17.92
C LEU A 529 -23.88 -9.39 18.56
N GLN A 530 -24.42 -8.30 18.00
CA GLN A 530 -25.66 -7.70 18.50
C GLN A 530 -26.81 -8.70 18.51
N GLY A 531 -27.46 -8.86 19.68
CA GLY A 531 -28.57 -9.80 19.87
C GLY A 531 -28.18 -11.28 19.97
N VAL A 532 -26.90 -11.63 19.82
CA VAL A 532 -26.42 -13.02 19.80
C VAL A 532 -25.38 -13.30 20.89
N SER A 533 -24.33 -12.48 21.01
CA SER A 533 -23.31 -12.66 22.04
C SER A 533 -23.85 -12.35 23.44
N GLN A 534 -23.23 -12.90 24.48
CA GLN A 534 -23.50 -12.47 25.85
C GLN A 534 -23.16 -10.98 26.03
N THR A 535 -23.93 -10.28 26.86
CA THR A 535 -23.60 -8.90 27.24
C THR A 535 -22.41 -8.90 28.19
N ALA A 536 -21.30 -8.33 27.75
CA ALA A 536 -20.15 -8.08 28.61
C ALA A 536 -20.49 -6.98 29.62
N ARG A 537 -20.13 -7.19 30.88
CA ARG A 537 -20.26 -6.18 31.93
C ARG A 537 -19.12 -5.18 31.82
N GLU A 538 -19.41 -3.92 32.15
CA GLU A 538 -18.37 -2.93 32.38
C GLU A 538 -17.43 -3.37 33.52
N ILE A 539 -16.13 -3.37 33.24
CA ILE A 539 -15.08 -3.71 34.18
C ILE A 539 -14.96 -2.68 35.32
N THR A 540 -14.79 -3.16 36.55
CA THR A 540 -14.58 -2.30 37.74
C THR A 540 -13.10 -2.08 38.04
N ALA A 541 -12.77 -1.16 38.95
CA ALA A 541 -11.40 -0.98 39.44
C ALA A 541 -10.81 -2.27 40.05
N ALA A 542 -11.60 -3.03 40.82
CA ALA A 542 -11.16 -4.30 41.39
C ALA A 542 -10.89 -5.37 40.33
N ASP A 543 -11.72 -5.43 39.28
CA ASP A 543 -11.47 -6.31 38.13
C ASP A 543 -10.18 -5.92 37.41
N MET A 544 -9.95 -4.62 37.18
CA MET A 544 -8.73 -4.09 36.57
C MET A 544 -7.47 -4.47 37.38
N ASP A 545 -7.53 -4.35 38.71
CA ASP A 545 -6.43 -4.73 39.60
C ASP A 545 -6.15 -6.24 39.57
N ARG A 546 -7.21 -7.06 39.54
CA ARG A 546 -7.09 -8.52 39.42
C ARG A 546 -6.45 -8.90 38.10
N ILE A 547 -6.97 -8.38 36.99
CA ILE A 547 -6.47 -8.70 35.65
C ILE A 547 -5.02 -8.23 35.48
N GLN A 548 -4.63 -7.08 36.03
CA GLN A 548 -3.21 -6.68 36.06
C GLN A 548 -2.35 -7.74 36.76
N LYS A 549 -2.77 -8.25 37.92
CA LYS A 549 -2.04 -9.31 38.64
C LYS A 549 -2.01 -10.61 37.82
N ASP A 550 -3.07 -10.93 37.10
CA ASP A 550 -3.12 -12.09 36.21
C ASP A 550 -2.10 -11.99 35.07
N PHE A 551 -1.99 -10.82 34.41
CA PHE A 551 -0.97 -10.57 33.39
C PHE A 551 0.46 -10.62 33.95
N VAL A 552 0.71 -10.06 35.14
CA VAL A 552 2.02 -10.12 35.79
C VAL A 552 2.39 -11.57 36.13
N ARG A 553 1.48 -12.34 36.72
CA ARG A 553 1.70 -13.77 37.01
C ARG A 553 2.03 -14.53 35.73
N ALA A 554 1.23 -14.35 34.68
CA ALA A 554 1.44 -15.02 33.40
C ALA A 554 2.79 -14.63 32.75
N THR A 555 3.24 -13.39 32.95
CA THR A 555 4.54 -12.91 32.48
C THR A 555 5.69 -13.62 33.18
N LEU A 556 5.62 -13.74 34.52
CA LEU A 556 6.62 -14.48 35.30
C LEU A 556 6.64 -15.97 34.93
N ALA A 557 5.47 -16.57 34.74
CA ALA A 557 5.34 -17.96 34.28
C ALA A 557 5.90 -18.16 32.86
N ALA A 558 5.73 -17.19 31.96
CA ALA A 558 6.34 -17.23 30.64
C ALA A 558 7.88 -17.18 30.71
N GLU A 559 8.44 -16.44 31.66
CA GLU A 559 9.89 -16.41 31.89
C GLU A 559 10.38 -17.76 32.42
N GLU A 560 9.67 -18.33 33.40
CA GLU A 560 9.95 -19.66 33.96
C GLU A 560 9.88 -20.76 32.90
N ALA A 561 8.92 -20.66 31.98
CA ALA A 561 8.81 -21.58 30.84
C ALA A 561 9.94 -21.41 29.81
N GLY A 562 10.69 -20.30 29.86
CA GLY A 562 11.89 -20.08 29.05
C GLY A 562 11.67 -19.29 27.76
N PHE A 563 10.50 -18.67 27.54
CA PHE A 563 10.24 -17.91 26.29
C PHE A 563 11.29 -16.81 26.05
N ASP A 564 11.61 -16.56 24.78
CA ASP A 564 12.62 -15.56 24.37
C ASP A 564 12.02 -14.17 24.21
N TRP A 565 10.72 -14.11 23.89
CA TRP A 565 10.00 -12.91 23.53
C TRP A 565 8.57 -12.95 24.09
N LEU A 566 8.09 -11.81 24.59
CA LEU A 566 6.70 -11.67 25.04
C LEU A 566 5.93 -10.65 24.20
N GLU A 567 4.66 -10.92 23.92
CA GLU A 567 3.78 -9.96 23.25
C GLU A 567 2.51 -9.73 24.04
N LEU A 568 2.15 -8.46 24.23
CA LEU A 568 0.85 -8.08 24.78
C LEU A 568 -0.19 -7.93 23.67
N HIS A 569 -1.30 -8.66 23.78
CA HIS A 569 -2.39 -8.57 22.83
C HIS A 569 -3.35 -7.40 23.13
N CYS A 570 -3.20 -6.29 22.40
CA CYS A 570 -4.04 -5.09 22.45
C CYS A 570 -4.92 -4.89 21.18
N ALA A 571 -5.07 -5.91 20.35
CA ALA A 571 -5.81 -5.87 19.08
C ALA A 571 -7.13 -6.67 19.07
N HIS A 572 -7.75 -6.77 17.90
CA HIS A 572 -8.83 -7.70 17.52
C HIS A 572 -10.11 -7.66 18.37
N GLY A 573 -10.41 -6.54 19.02
CA GLY A 573 -11.63 -6.38 19.83
C GLY A 573 -11.62 -7.15 21.14
N TYR A 574 -10.48 -7.73 21.53
CA TYR A 574 -10.31 -8.35 22.84
C TYR A 574 -10.26 -7.29 23.95
N LEU A 575 -10.10 -7.70 25.22
CA LEU A 575 -10.29 -6.81 26.37
C LEU A 575 -9.53 -5.49 26.25
N LEU A 576 -8.21 -5.52 26.02
CA LEU A 576 -7.41 -4.30 25.94
C LEU A 576 -7.71 -3.47 24.69
N SER A 577 -8.00 -4.13 23.55
CA SER A 577 -8.50 -3.46 22.35
C SER A 577 -9.84 -2.76 22.60
N SER A 578 -10.69 -3.33 23.46
CA SER A 578 -11.99 -2.75 23.79
C SER A 578 -11.88 -1.46 24.60
N PHE A 579 -10.81 -1.30 25.37
CA PHE A 579 -10.46 -0.02 26.00
C PHE A 579 -9.95 0.99 24.99
N ILE A 580 -9.10 0.55 24.06
CA ILE A 580 -8.48 1.43 23.07
C ILE A 580 -9.53 1.96 22.11
N SER A 581 -10.44 1.15 21.56
CA SER A 581 -11.38 1.64 20.54
C SER A 581 -12.49 2.51 21.14
N PRO A 582 -12.81 3.67 20.54
CA PRO A 582 -13.95 4.49 20.97
C PRO A 582 -15.30 3.87 20.61
N LEU A 583 -15.35 2.85 19.74
CA LEU A 583 -16.58 2.12 19.42
C LEU A 583 -17.06 1.31 20.62
N THR A 584 -16.11 0.82 21.42
CA THR A 584 -16.33 -0.15 22.50
C THR A 584 -16.11 0.42 23.90
N ASN A 585 -15.50 1.61 23.99
CA ASN A 585 -15.25 2.31 25.25
C ASN A 585 -16.06 3.60 25.30
N GLN A 586 -17.16 3.56 26.04
CA GLN A 586 -18.06 4.67 26.30
C GLN A 586 -17.94 5.19 27.75
N ARG A 587 -16.82 4.89 28.42
CA ARG A 587 -16.60 5.31 29.81
C ARG A 587 -16.46 6.83 29.89
N SER A 588 -16.92 7.40 31.00
CA SER A 588 -16.79 8.82 31.34
C SER A 588 -15.73 9.10 32.42
N ASP A 589 -15.07 8.06 32.93
CA ASP A 589 -13.97 8.17 33.89
C ASP A 589 -12.61 8.35 33.19
N GLU A 590 -11.52 8.27 33.95
CA GLU A 590 -10.15 8.46 33.44
C GLU A 590 -9.69 7.40 32.43
N TYR A 591 -10.49 6.36 32.17
CA TYR A 591 -10.22 5.29 31.21
C TYR A 591 -11.01 5.42 29.91
N GLY A 592 -11.81 6.47 29.73
CA GLY A 592 -12.59 6.74 28.51
C GLY A 592 -12.43 8.16 27.95
N GLY A 593 -13.09 8.43 26.83
CA GLY A 593 -13.00 9.71 26.11
C GLY A 593 -11.75 9.82 25.23
N SER A 594 -10.77 10.62 25.67
CA SER A 594 -9.55 10.88 24.88
C SER A 594 -8.76 9.60 24.58
N LEU A 595 -7.93 9.62 23.53
CA LEU A 595 -7.10 8.46 23.17
C LEU A 595 -6.15 8.08 24.31
N GLU A 596 -5.57 9.05 25.00
CA GLU A 596 -4.66 8.85 26.13
C GLU A 596 -5.35 8.16 27.30
N ASN A 597 -6.59 8.57 27.61
CA ASN A 597 -7.41 7.93 28.65
C ASN A 597 -7.79 6.50 28.24
N ARG A 598 -8.22 6.29 26.99
CA ARG A 598 -8.52 4.96 26.44
C ARG A 598 -7.31 4.02 26.47
N CYS A 599 -6.10 4.55 26.26
CA CYS A 599 -4.86 3.79 26.37
C CYS A 599 -4.36 3.61 27.81
N ARG A 600 -4.90 4.31 28.81
CA ARG A 600 -4.39 4.31 30.19
C ARG A 600 -4.31 2.92 30.81
N TYR A 601 -5.39 2.13 30.70
CA TYR A 601 -5.41 0.77 31.24
C TYR A 601 -4.51 -0.22 30.46
N PRO A 602 -4.56 -0.29 29.11
CA PRO A 602 -3.57 -1.05 28.34
C PRO A 602 -2.11 -0.72 28.67
N LEU A 603 -1.77 0.56 28.83
CA LEU A 603 -0.43 1.00 29.22
C LEU A 603 -0.07 0.62 30.66
N ARG A 604 -1.05 0.65 31.58
CA ARG A 604 -0.89 0.18 32.96
C ARG A 604 -0.52 -1.31 33.00
N ILE A 605 -1.23 -2.15 32.23
CA ILE A 605 -0.92 -3.57 32.07
C ILE A 605 0.48 -3.76 31.47
N PHE A 606 0.76 -3.08 30.35
CA PHE A 606 2.06 -3.19 29.68
C PHE A 606 3.22 -2.83 30.59
N LYS A 607 3.15 -1.70 31.33
CA LYS A 607 4.20 -1.29 32.27
C LYS A 607 4.42 -2.33 33.38
N ALA A 608 3.34 -2.91 33.91
CA ALA A 608 3.43 -3.94 34.94
C ALA A 608 4.09 -5.23 34.41
N MET A 609 3.71 -5.68 33.21
CA MET A 609 4.37 -6.81 32.54
C MET A 609 5.83 -6.49 32.23
N ARG A 610 6.11 -5.30 31.68
CA ARG A 610 7.47 -4.88 31.31
C ARG A 610 8.42 -4.82 32.50
N ALA A 611 7.91 -4.46 33.69
CA ALA A 611 8.65 -4.50 34.95
C ALA A 611 8.93 -5.92 35.46
N ALA A 612 8.05 -6.89 35.15
CA ALA A 612 8.22 -8.30 35.51
C ALA A 612 9.06 -9.08 34.49
N TRP A 613 9.05 -8.68 33.22
CA TRP A 613 9.79 -9.34 32.14
C TRP A 613 11.28 -8.89 32.11
N PRO A 614 12.26 -9.79 31.91
CA PRO A 614 13.68 -9.42 31.90
C PRO A 614 14.01 -8.31 30.89
N SER A 615 14.73 -7.28 31.35
CA SER A 615 15.00 -6.07 30.56
C SER A 615 15.84 -6.31 29.31
N HIS A 616 16.59 -7.41 29.23
CA HIS A 616 17.36 -7.80 28.05
C HIS A 616 16.54 -8.58 27.01
N LYS A 617 15.34 -9.06 27.37
CA LYS A 617 14.45 -9.80 26.47
C LYS A 617 13.43 -8.87 25.78
N PRO A 618 13.18 -9.05 24.48
CA PRO A 618 12.20 -8.26 23.75
C PRO A 618 10.78 -8.37 24.31
N MET A 619 10.02 -7.29 24.19
CA MET A 619 8.58 -7.27 24.39
C MET A 619 7.88 -6.40 23.34
N SER A 620 6.94 -7.00 22.61
CA SER A 620 6.11 -6.31 21.61
C SER A 620 4.68 -6.08 22.10
N VAL A 621 3.94 -5.25 21.36
CA VAL A 621 2.50 -5.06 21.54
C VAL A 621 1.81 -5.22 20.20
N ARG A 622 0.78 -6.06 20.14
CA ARG A 622 -0.07 -6.19 18.96
C ARG A 622 -1.25 -5.24 19.06
N ILE A 623 -1.45 -4.39 18.06
CA ILE A 623 -2.57 -3.42 18.01
C ILE A 623 -3.41 -3.60 16.75
N SER A 624 -4.68 -3.19 16.81
CA SER A 624 -5.49 -2.94 15.61
C SER A 624 -5.24 -1.50 15.17
N ALA A 625 -4.54 -1.31 14.04
CA ALA A 625 -4.18 0.01 13.53
C ALA A 625 -5.33 0.71 12.78
N HIS A 626 -6.43 0.01 12.55
CA HIS A 626 -7.64 0.55 11.93
C HIS A 626 -8.83 -0.33 12.34
N ASP A 627 -9.95 0.26 12.74
CA ASP A 627 -11.15 -0.51 13.14
C ASP A 627 -12.08 -0.86 11.97
N TRP A 628 -11.95 -0.14 10.85
CA TRP A 628 -12.73 -0.30 9.61
C TRP A 628 -14.23 0.02 9.77
N VAL A 629 -14.53 0.85 10.76
CA VAL A 629 -15.85 1.42 11.04
C VAL A 629 -15.67 2.92 11.28
N GLU A 630 -16.60 3.72 10.78
CA GLU A 630 -16.63 5.16 11.02
C GLU A 630 -16.63 5.48 12.52
N GLY A 631 -15.84 6.48 12.93
CA GLY A 631 -15.66 6.84 14.33
C GLY A 631 -14.76 5.91 15.14
N GLY A 632 -14.23 4.83 14.54
CA GLY A 632 -13.27 3.93 15.19
C GLY A 632 -11.82 4.41 15.12
N ILE A 633 -10.88 3.54 15.52
CA ILE A 633 -9.44 3.80 15.41
C ILE A 633 -9.04 3.99 13.96
N THR A 634 -8.27 5.05 13.73
CA THR A 634 -7.66 5.40 12.44
C THR A 634 -6.14 5.10 12.44
N PRO A 635 -5.47 5.14 11.27
CA PRO A 635 -4.03 4.91 11.23
C PRO A 635 -3.23 6.06 11.88
N ASP A 636 -3.78 7.27 11.96
CA ASP A 636 -3.18 8.39 12.71
C ASP A 636 -3.20 8.10 14.22
N ASP A 637 -4.33 7.59 14.73
CA ASP A 637 -4.44 7.13 16.12
C ASP A 637 -3.45 6.00 16.39
N ALA A 638 -3.28 5.07 15.46
CA ALA A 638 -2.35 3.95 15.60
C ALA A 638 -0.89 4.41 15.78
N VAL A 639 -0.46 5.46 15.08
CA VAL A 639 0.85 6.09 15.27
C VAL A 639 0.97 6.70 16.67
N HIS A 640 -0.09 7.37 17.16
CA HIS A 640 -0.10 7.90 18.52
C HIS A 640 -0.04 6.77 19.57
N ILE A 641 -0.88 5.73 19.43
CA ILE A 641 -0.87 4.54 20.29
C ILE A 641 0.53 3.91 20.34
N ALA A 642 1.19 3.77 19.17
CA ALA A 642 2.55 3.27 19.09
C ALA A 642 3.56 4.14 19.85
N ARG A 643 3.45 5.48 19.78
CA ARG A 643 4.29 6.40 20.57
C ARG A 643 4.08 6.22 22.07
N LEU A 644 2.85 6.02 22.52
CA LEU A 644 2.53 5.77 23.93
C LEU A 644 3.15 4.45 24.42
N PHE A 645 3.04 3.38 23.65
CA PHE A 645 3.65 2.09 24.01
C PHE A 645 5.18 2.13 23.93
N LYS A 646 5.76 2.83 22.94
CA LYS A 646 7.20 3.10 22.87
C LYS A 646 7.68 3.79 24.14
N ALA A 647 7.00 4.86 24.57
CA ALA A 647 7.33 5.57 25.81
C ALA A 647 7.17 4.69 27.06
N ALA A 648 6.28 3.70 27.03
CA ALA A 648 6.11 2.71 28.10
C ALA A 648 7.16 1.57 28.08
N GLY A 649 8.01 1.49 27.05
CA GLY A 649 9.10 0.52 26.95
C GLY A 649 8.85 -0.64 25.98
N ALA A 650 7.87 -0.53 25.07
CA ALA A 650 7.70 -1.49 23.98
C ALA A 650 8.88 -1.43 23.00
N ASP A 651 9.33 -2.59 22.56
CA ASP A 651 10.42 -2.70 21.60
C ASP A 651 9.92 -2.68 20.16
N MET A 652 8.74 -3.27 19.94
CA MET A 652 8.10 -3.34 18.63
C MET A 652 6.58 -3.31 18.71
N ILE A 653 5.95 -2.92 17.61
CA ILE A 653 4.50 -3.01 17.40
C ILE A 653 4.17 -4.04 16.32
N ASP A 654 3.36 -5.05 16.64
CA ASP A 654 2.72 -5.93 15.66
C ASP A 654 1.46 -5.24 15.13
N CYS A 655 1.49 -4.91 13.84
CA CYS A 655 0.57 -3.99 13.21
C CYS A 655 -0.58 -4.75 12.53
N SER A 656 -1.63 -5.07 13.29
CA SER A 656 -2.83 -5.71 12.75
C SER A 656 -3.97 -4.70 12.48
N SER A 657 -5.21 -5.17 12.23
CA SER A 657 -6.37 -4.30 12.02
C SER A 657 -7.68 -5.07 12.20
N GLY A 658 -8.76 -4.33 12.46
CA GLY A 658 -10.13 -4.84 12.49
C GLY A 658 -10.46 -5.72 13.69
N GLN A 659 -11.54 -6.49 13.53
CA GLN A 659 -12.13 -7.44 14.47
C GLN A 659 -12.65 -6.81 15.78
N VAL A 660 -12.67 -5.48 15.86
CA VAL A 660 -13.25 -4.71 16.98
C VAL A 660 -14.77 -4.69 16.90
N SER A 661 -15.32 -4.56 15.69
CA SER A 661 -16.75 -4.58 15.42
C SER A 661 -17.06 -5.43 14.20
N LYS A 662 -18.23 -6.07 14.18
CA LYS A 662 -18.74 -6.82 13.02
C LYS A 662 -19.31 -5.95 11.91
N LEU A 663 -19.40 -4.65 12.14
CA LEU A 663 -19.74 -3.66 11.10
C LEU A 663 -18.53 -3.29 10.24
N GLU A 664 -17.36 -3.86 10.52
CA GLU A 664 -16.14 -3.58 9.78
C GLU A 664 -16.28 -3.83 8.27
N LYS A 665 -15.68 -2.95 7.47
CA LYS A 665 -15.56 -3.11 6.01
C LYS A 665 -14.10 -3.03 5.57
N PRO A 666 -13.26 -4.04 5.87
CA PRO A 666 -11.86 -4.01 5.47
C PRO A 666 -11.70 -3.98 3.96
N VAL A 667 -10.80 -3.10 3.48
CA VAL A 667 -10.42 -3.05 2.07
C VAL A 667 -9.21 -3.97 1.88
N TYR A 668 -9.47 -5.18 1.39
CA TYR A 668 -8.41 -6.16 1.13
C TYR A 668 -7.61 -5.82 -0.13
N GLY A 669 -6.32 -6.12 -0.09
CA GLY A 669 -5.38 -5.93 -1.18
C GLY A 669 -4.05 -6.65 -0.91
N ARG A 670 -3.11 -6.54 -1.85
CA ARG A 670 -1.75 -7.07 -1.68
C ARG A 670 -1.12 -6.42 -0.44
N MET A 671 -0.69 -7.23 0.53
CA MET A 671 -0.03 -6.74 1.76
C MET A 671 -0.81 -5.62 2.48
N PHE A 672 -2.15 -5.72 2.55
CA PHE A 672 -3.03 -4.59 2.88
C PHE A 672 -2.80 -3.92 4.25
N GLN A 673 -2.12 -4.58 5.19
CA GLN A 673 -1.79 -4.00 6.51
C GLN A 673 -0.34 -3.47 6.59
N ALA A 674 0.51 -3.77 5.60
CA ALA A 674 1.87 -3.24 5.54
C ALA A 674 1.95 -1.70 5.55
N PRO A 675 1.00 -0.94 4.96
CA PRO A 675 0.97 0.51 5.13
C PRO A 675 0.84 0.97 6.58
N PHE A 676 0.15 0.22 7.45
CA PHE A 676 0.06 0.56 8.87
C PHE A 676 1.41 0.36 9.58
N ALA A 677 2.10 -0.74 9.28
CA ALA A 677 3.45 -0.99 9.79
C ALA A 677 4.43 0.09 9.33
N ASP A 678 4.36 0.51 8.07
CA ASP A 678 5.19 1.57 7.50
C ASP A 678 5.05 2.88 8.27
N ARG A 679 3.80 3.30 8.49
CA ARG A 679 3.48 4.51 9.25
C ARG A 679 3.98 4.42 10.69
N ILE A 680 3.69 3.34 11.40
CA ILE A 680 4.14 3.17 12.79
C ILE A 680 5.66 3.18 12.87
N ARG A 681 6.34 2.43 12.00
CA ARG A 681 7.80 2.36 11.98
C ARG A 681 8.44 3.73 11.79
N ASN A 682 7.99 4.45 10.78
CA ASN A 682 8.67 5.65 10.31
C ASN A 682 8.15 6.95 10.97
N GLU A 683 6.90 7.00 11.44
CA GLU A 683 6.32 8.18 12.11
C GLU A 683 6.39 8.09 13.65
N ALA A 684 6.29 6.89 14.25
CA ALA A 684 6.48 6.71 15.69
C ALA A 684 7.94 6.37 16.06
N GLY A 685 8.74 5.93 15.09
CA GLY A 685 10.16 5.59 15.28
C GLY A 685 10.37 4.39 16.20
N ILE A 686 9.52 3.37 16.11
CA ILE A 686 9.61 2.11 16.87
C ILE A 686 9.65 0.94 15.88
N GLY A 687 10.31 -0.17 16.22
CA GLY A 687 10.33 -1.34 15.36
C GLY A 687 8.90 -1.84 15.05
N ALA A 688 8.68 -2.33 13.83
CA ALA A 688 7.36 -2.80 13.42
C ALA A 688 7.38 -4.23 12.87
N ILE A 689 6.35 -5.00 13.19
CA ILE A 689 6.07 -6.32 12.60
C ILE A 689 4.89 -6.15 11.65
N ALA A 690 5.09 -6.41 10.37
CA ALA A 690 4.03 -6.39 9.37
C ALA A 690 3.32 -7.75 9.30
N VAL A 691 1.99 -7.71 9.21
CA VAL A 691 1.10 -8.87 8.95
C VAL A 691 0.16 -8.57 7.78
N GLY A 692 -0.76 -9.49 7.48
CA GLY A 692 -1.87 -9.24 6.56
C GLY A 692 -1.55 -9.56 5.10
N SER A 693 -2.01 -10.72 4.63
CA SER A 693 -1.88 -11.17 3.23
C SER A 693 -0.43 -11.20 2.69
N ILE A 694 0.53 -11.55 3.55
CA ILE A 694 1.92 -11.86 3.19
C ILE A 694 2.01 -13.37 2.96
N PHE A 695 2.36 -13.81 1.74
CA PHE A 695 2.33 -15.23 1.37
C PHE A 695 3.46 -15.70 0.45
N GLU A 696 4.33 -14.80 -0.02
CA GLU A 696 5.47 -15.11 -0.88
C GLU A 696 6.74 -14.35 -0.42
N ALA A 697 7.91 -14.88 -0.75
CA ALA A 697 9.21 -14.26 -0.45
C ALA A 697 9.30 -12.80 -0.93
N ASP A 698 8.79 -12.52 -2.13
CA ASP A 698 8.85 -11.20 -2.76
C ASP A 698 8.08 -10.14 -1.95
N HIS A 699 6.97 -10.51 -1.29
CA HIS A 699 6.28 -9.63 -0.35
C HIS A 699 7.18 -9.25 0.83
N VAL A 700 7.84 -10.24 1.43
CA VAL A 700 8.72 -10.00 2.58
C VAL A 700 9.91 -9.15 2.17
N ASN A 701 10.61 -9.53 1.10
CA ASN A 701 11.76 -8.78 0.60
C ASN A 701 11.38 -7.32 0.30
N SER A 702 10.23 -7.10 -0.34
CA SER A 702 9.75 -5.75 -0.65
C SER A 702 9.44 -4.93 0.60
N ILE A 703 8.77 -5.50 1.61
CA ILE A 703 8.41 -4.82 2.86
C ILE A 703 9.68 -4.43 3.64
N ILE A 704 10.60 -5.38 3.82
CA ILE A 704 11.82 -5.18 4.61
C ILE A 704 12.78 -4.21 3.90
N ALA A 705 13.04 -4.41 2.60
CA ALA A 705 13.94 -3.54 1.85
C ALA A 705 13.43 -2.09 1.78
N ALA A 706 12.12 -1.89 1.54
CA ALA A 706 11.55 -0.55 1.52
C ALA A 706 11.51 0.14 2.91
N GLY A 707 11.91 -0.55 3.99
CA GLY A 707 11.91 0.00 5.35
C GLY A 707 10.49 0.22 5.89
N ARG A 708 9.54 -0.61 5.47
CA ARG A 708 8.13 -0.55 5.93
C ARG A 708 7.91 -1.35 7.22
N ALA A 709 8.74 -2.35 7.48
CA ALA A 709 8.75 -3.12 8.72
C ALA A 709 10.13 -3.70 8.97
N ASP A 710 10.38 -4.15 10.19
CA ASP A 710 11.64 -4.80 10.57
C ASP A 710 11.51 -6.33 10.66
N LEU A 711 10.28 -6.83 10.81
CA LEU A 711 9.91 -8.24 10.74
C LEU A 711 8.61 -8.42 9.94
N CYS A 712 8.43 -9.58 9.32
CA CYS A 712 7.16 -9.98 8.71
C CYS A 712 6.63 -11.23 9.40
N ALA A 713 5.44 -11.12 9.99
CA ALA A 713 4.74 -12.24 10.59
C ALA A 713 3.80 -12.91 9.55
N VAL A 714 4.07 -14.18 9.27
CA VAL A 714 3.37 -14.99 8.27
C VAL A 714 2.49 -16.02 8.98
N GLY A 715 1.19 -15.99 8.69
CA GLY A 715 0.18 -16.84 9.34
C GLY A 715 -0.19 -18.07 8.50
N ARG A 716 -1.32 -17.97 7.77
CA ARG A 716 -1.91 -19.07 6.98
C ARG A 716 -0.93 -19.83 6.07
N PRO A 717 0.07 -19.21 5.41
CA PRO A 717 1.07 -19.96 4.66
C PRO A 717 1.85 -20.97 5.51
N HIS A 718 2.16 -20.65 6.77
CA HIS A 718 2.77 -21.60 7.72
C HIS A 718 1.78 -22.64 8.28
N LEU A 719 0.46 -22.40 8.21
CA LEU A 719 -0.53 -23.45 8.49
C LEU A 719 -0.51 -24.50 7.37
N ALA A 720 -0.49 -24.04 6.11
CA ALA A 720 -0.46 -24.91 4.94
C ALA A 720 0.89 -25.62 4.74
N ASN A 721 2.00 -24.96 5.06
CA ASN A 721 3.35 -25.50 4.95
C ASN A 721 4.20 -25.07 6.15
N PRO A 722 4.48 -25.93 7.14
CA PRO A 722 5.31 -25.55 8.29
C PRO A 722 6.72 -25.10 7.89
N ALA A 723 7.26 -25.63 6.80
CA ALA A 723 8.56 -25.27 6.23
C ALA A 723 8.48 -24.20 5.14
N TRP A 724 7.45 -23.34 5.16
CA TRP A 724 7.24 -22.29 4.17
C TRP A 724 8.50 -21.43 3.95
N THR A 725 9.18 -21.01 5.02
CA THR A 725 10.40 -20.19 4.90
C THR A 725 11.53 -20.89 4.13
N LEU A 726 11.76 -22.17 4.38
CA LEU A 726 12.75 -22.97 3.65
C LEU A 726 12.34 -23.19 2.19
N ALA A 727 11.04 -23.40 1.93
CA ALA A 727 10.51 -23.55 0.58
C ALA A 727 10.63 -22.25 -0.23
N GLU A 728 10.38 -21.10 0.40
CA GLU A 728 10.59 -19.77 -0.20
C GLU A 728 12.07 -19.51 -0.50
N ALA A 729 12.98 -19.86 0.43
CA ALA A 729 14.43 -19.77 0.19
C ALA A 729 14.82 -20.52 -1.09
N ALA A 730 14.37 -21.77 -1.22
CA ALA A 730 14.65 -22.57 -2.41
C ALA A 730 14.00 -21.98 -3.68
N ARG A 731 12.78 -21.42 -3.57
CA ARG A 731 12.06 -20.83 -4.72
C ARG A 731 12.75 -19.60 -5.29
N ILE A 732 13.31 -18.73 -4.43
CA ILE A 732 14.08 -17.56 -4.87
C ILE A 732 15.56 -17.89 -5.14
N GLY A 733 15.97 -19.16 -5.07
CA GLY A 733 17.34 -19.59 -5.33
C GLY A 733 18.34 -19.25 -4.22
N TYR A 734 17.89 -18.94 -3.01
CA TYR A 734 18.76 -18.65 -1.87
C TYR A 734 19.18 -19.93 -1.14
N THR A 735 20.31 -20.50 -1.57
CA THR A 735 20.82 -21.80 -1.07
C THR A 735 21.58 -21.72 0.25
N ALA A 736 21.93 -20.51 0.73
CA ALA A 736 22.67 -20.31 1.98
C ALA A 736 21.79 -20.44 3.24
N ALA A 737 20.46 -20.55 3.10
CA ALA A 737 19.59 -20.83 4.22
C ALA A 737 19.97 -22.16 4.91
N ALA A 738 20.10 -22.11 6.24
CA ALA A 738 20.35 -23.28 7.07
C ALA A 738 19.10 -24.17 7.12
N TRP A 739 19.30 -25.47 6.90
CA TRP A 739 18.25 -26.49 7.05
C TRP A 739 18.67 -27.44 8.18
N PRO A 740 17.71 -28.06 8.89
CA PRO A 740 18.02 -29.20 9.75
C PRO A 740 18.83 -30.24 8.98
N LYS A 741 19.89 -30.79 9.61
CA LYS A 741 20.83 -31.73 8.97
C LYS A 741 20.11 -32.93 8.35
N GLN A 742 19.03 -33.36 8.99
CA GLN A 742 18.16 -34.46 8.60
C GLN A 742 17.36 -34.16 7.31
N TYR A 743 17.19 -32.90 6.93
CA TYR A 743 16.40 -32.48 5.77
C TYR A 743 17.24 -32.16 4.53
N LEU A 744 18.57 -32.29 4.61
CA LEU A 744 19.48 -31.96 3.49
C LEU A 744 19.18 -32.74 2.19
N PRO A 745 18.82 -34.04 2.20
CA PRO A 745 18.41 -34.72 0.96
C PRO A 745 17.17 -34.08 0.32
N GLY A 746 16.21 -33.64 1.15
CA GLY A 746 15.01 -32.93 0.70
C GLY A 746 15.34 -31.55 0.12
N LYS A 747 16.26 -30.81 0.75
CA LYS A 747 16.80 -29.54 0.23
C LYS A 747 17.34 -29.70 -1.19
N GLN A 748 18.27 -30.65 -1.38
CA GLN A 748 18.92 -30.89 -2.67
C GLN A 748 17.91 -31.24 -3.78
N GLN A 749 16.92 -32.09 -3.47
CA GLN A 749 15.88 -32.43 -4.42
C GLN A 749 15.00 -31.23 -4.77
N MET A 750 14.58 -30.44 -3.77
CA MET A 750 13.74 -29.27 -3.96
C MET A 750 14.42 -28.20 -4.82
N GLU A 751 15.66 -27.83 -4.47
CA GLU A 751 16.45 -26.85 -5.21
C GLU A 751 16.67 -27.29 -6.66
N ARG A 752 17.01 -28.56 -6.90
CA ARG A 752 17.19 -29.11 -8.25
C ARG A 752 15.90 -29.07 -9.08
N ASN A 753 14.76 -29.40 -8.47
CA ASN A 753 13.48 -29.43 -9.18
C ASN A 753 13.02 -28.01 -9.55
N LEU A 754 13.18 -27.05 -8.65
CA LEU A 754 12.84 -25.65 -8.90
C LEU A 754 13.77 -25.03 -9.96
N ALA A 755 15.07 -25.34 -9.92
CA ALA A 755 16.01 -24.94 -10.96
C ALA A 755 15.57 -25.46 -12.34
N ARG A 756 15.20 -26.74 -12.46
CA ARG A 756 14.69 -27.32 -13.72
C ARG A 756 13.40 -26.65 -14.20
N GLY A 757 12.48 -26.34 -13.30
CA GLY A 757 11.22 -25.65 -13.62
C GLY A 757 11.42 -24.26 -14.19
N ASN A 758 12.52 -23.58 -13.81
CA ASN A 758 12.87 -22.25 -14.32
C ASN A 758 13.56 -22.28 -15.69
N TYR A 759 14.15 -23.41 -16.11
CA TYR A 759 14.73 -23.56 -17.47
C TYR A 759 13.68 -23.84 -18.57
N GLY A 760 12.42 -24.08 -18.19
CA GLY A 760 11.32 -24.38 -19.11
C GLY A 760 10.31 -23.24 -19.32
N ARG A 761 10.60 -22.03 -18.83
CA ARG A 761 9.78 -20.83 -19.01
C ARG A 761 10.52 -19.75 -19.77
#